data_AF-A0AAN6X2Y4-F1
#
_entry.id   AF-A0AAN6X2Y4-F1
#
_cell.length_a   1.000
_cell.length_b   1.000
_cell.length_c   1.000
_cell.angle_alpha   90.00
_cell.angle_beta   90.00
_cell.angle_gamma   90.00
#
_symmetry.space_group_name_H-M   'P 1'
#
loop_
_entity.id
_entity.type
_entity.pdbx_description
1 polymer ?
#
loop_
_entity_poly.entity_id
_entity_poly.type
_entity_poly.pdbx_seq_one_letter_code
_entity_poly.pdbx_strand_id
1 'polypeptide(L)'
;MATPPHNNAPDGGADDQHPDERNPYASESRWRHAESSAYAKYEKERNTNRHSHHHSVGVAREADAQGGVGDLANFLNKSRIDPSETNAAHHGDSDAPKFKPVLAGAEEARAATGHSESAPAAKSAAAAAGPPPDGKEIACGPLINYRRMEGRSWIGSVLVVTNGGGRTQPIVPHLNLRRADGGSGEASDIEGYCLYSDPRNTFWRFDLTIEMENTETKWEYSLPELRFASSTKPRVNSFFVPAVTESMRIMFHSCNGFSVGTDEDAWSGPCLWRDVMRRHSEVPFHVMIGGGDQIYNDSIRVSGPLKTWTSIGNPKKRREFPFPESLREECDDFYLKNYIRWYSTEPFAAANGQIPQLNIWDDHDIIDGFGSYVNDFMKCDVFRGIGGVAHKYYLLFQHHLAPPISTYTSGKFDLSIAATFSLTNSDAIQPVEGEEGVGVDPNQFMTAYVHPRINEPGYINGTKPGPYVAEASHNMYARLGARIAFVGIDARTERTRHQVNYPETYNAIFDRLKHEFSTAASSGQPIKHLIFLLGVPIAYPRLTWLENIFSSPVIAPIKLLNRRIGLGGSFFNSFDGSVDLLDDLDDHYTARTHKKERNRLIERLQNLAAEFSVRITILGGDVHLAAFGRFYSNPKLNIPIENDFRYIPNVVSSAIVNKPPPAAVANLLSRRNKIHHLNHDTDETLLKLFDKDPGDSTKTANHNNVTMPSRNFAIITENSPSNASSSSHNNGSAAAAPPSQAPAAGNHHHLFPPNGETAPAAPGSSAGQSHHSAQTVNGTTPTRHTRPKDARLPLGSGEINCGTKHKAASPTEHGKGSDGSLDVCIRVEINQHDPEGRTQGYGLTIPTLEYHGPRPPSAPPSSAGGGAARSVRST
;
A
#
# COMPACT_ATOMS: atom_id res chain seq x y z
N MET A 1 -36.32 43.10 51.53
CA MET A 1 -37.69 42.69 51.16
C MET A 1 -37.54 41.67 50.04
N ALA A 2 -38.05 40.44 50.10
CA ALA A 2 -38.71 39.73 51.20
C ALA A 2 -38.14 38.29 51.31
N THR A 3 -38.57 37.53 52.32
CA THR A 3 -38.04 36.21 52.71
C THR A 3 -38.67 35.01 51.96
N PRO A 4 -38.03 33.82 52.00
CA PRO A 4 -38.58 32.52 51.54
C PRO A 4 -39.45 31.89 52.68
N PRO A 5 -39.65 30.55 52.89
CA PRO A 5 -39.27 29.32 52.16
C PRO A 5 -40.39 28.22 52.14
N HIS A 6 -39.98 26.94 51.97
CA HIS A 6 -40.52 25.68 52.55
C HIS A 6 -41.10 24.56 51.63
N ASN A 7 -40.44 23.39 51.77
CA ASN A 7 -40.92 22.02 51.99
C ASN A 7 -42.34 21.59 51.54
N ASN A 8 -42.43 20.41 50.92
CA ASN A 8 -42.88 19.21 51.65
C ASN A 8 -42.65 17.88 50.90
N ALA A 9 -42.54 16.82 51.70
CA ALA A 9 -42.77 15.40 51.39
C ALA A 9 -43.71 14.87 52.52
N PRO A 10 -44.27 13.64 52.49
CA PRO A 10 -43.98 12.50 51.60
C PRO A 10 -45.24 11.79 51.04
N ASP A 11 -45.02 10.60 50.44
CA ASP A 11 -45.67 9.31 50.77
C ASP A 11 -46.31 8.52 49.60
N GLY A 12 -46.24 7.18 49.71
CA GLY A 12 -47.15 6.19 49.11
C GLY A 12 -47.12 5.91 47.60
N GLY A 13 -46.68 4.70 47.22
CA GLY A 13 -47.09 4.05 45.96
C GLY A 13 -45.96 3.39 45.16
N ALA A 14 -46.16 2.13 44.77
CA ALA A 14 -45.27 1.39 43.86
C ALA A 14 -46.06 0.84 42.67
N ASP A 15 -45.45 0.83 41.48
CA ASP A 15 -45.73 -0.13 40.41
C ASP A 15 -44.60 -0.11 39.37
N ASP A 16 -44.39 -1.23 38.68
CA ASP A 16 -43.34 -1.39 37.66
C ASP A 16 -43.68 -0.69 36.33
N GLN A 17 -42.71 0.05 35.75
CA GLN A 17 -42.40 0.04 34.30
C GLN A 17 -41.23 0.98 33.95
N HIS A 18 -40.23 0.46 33.22
CA HIS A 18 -39.22 1.25 32.52
C HIS A 18 -39.81 1.90 31.24
N PRO A 19 -39.64 3.21 31.01
CA PRO A 19 -39.90 3.83 29.71
C PRO A 19 -38.66 3.78 28.80
N ASP A 20 -38.84 3.44 27.52
CA ASP A 20 -37.77 3.43 26.51
C ASP A 20 -37.17 4.83 26.27
N GLU A 21 -35.83 4.94 26.35
CA GLU A 21 -35.13 6.13 25.85
C GLU A 21 -35.12 6.15 24.32
N ARG A 22 -35.73 7.19 23.73
CA ARG A 22 -35.85 7.33 22.27
C ARG A 22 -34.56 7.79 21.63
N ASN A 23 -34.06 6.99 20.68
CA ASN A 23 -32.99 7.38 19.76
C ASN A 23 -33.35 8.71 19.01
N PRO A 24 -32.57 9.79 19.19
CA PRO A 24 -32.87 11.11 18.61
C PRO A 24 -32.63 11.22 17.09
N TYR A 25 -32.13 10.16 16.43
CA TYR A 25 -31.88 10.11 14.99
C TYR A 25 -32.98 9.40 14.18
N ALA A 26 -34.10 9.01 14.81
CA ALA A 26 -35.24 8.40 14.12
C ALA A 26 -36.04 9.43 13.29
N SER A 27 -35.97 9.36 11.96
CA SER A 27 -36.72 10.28 11.08
C SER A 27 -38.22 9.95 11.04
N GLU A 28 -39.08 10.95 11.30
CA GLU A 28 -40.55 10.81 11.32
C GLU A 28 -41.20 10.71 9.91
N SER A 29 -40.77 9.76 9.08
CA SER A 29 -41.50 9.44 7.83
C SER A 29 -41.43 7.95 7.46
N ARG A 30 -42.45 7.19 7.90
CA ARG A 30 -42.75 5.87 7.33
C ARG A 30 -43.51 6.07 6.01
N TRP A 31 -42.93 5.59 4.91
CA TRP A 31 -43.50 5.46 3.56
C TRP A 31 -43.75 6.76 2.75
N ARG A 32 -42.78 7.17 1.93
CA ARG A 32 -43.01 7.96 0.69
C ARG A 32 -42.43 7.27 -0.55
N HIS A 33 -42.99 6.12 -0.93
CA HIS A 33 -42.77 5.50 -2.25
C HIS A 33 -43.94 5.72 -3.24
N ALA A 34 -45.08 6.24 -2.78
CA ALA A 34 -46.30 6.40 -3.58
C ALA A 34 -46.28 7.60 -4.56
N GLU A 35 -45.35 8.56 -4.40
CA GLU A 35 -45.33 9.82 -5.16
C GLU A 35 -44.34 9.83 -6.35
N SER A 36 -43.72 8.69 -6.68
CA SER A 36 -42.83 8.63 -7.85
C SER A 36 -43.62 8.52 -9.16
N SER A 37 -43.23 9.32 -10.16
CA SER A 37 -43.80 9.25 -11.52
C SER A 37 -43.60 7.89 -12.20
N ALA A 38 -42.59 7.13 -11.77
CA ALA A 38 -42.38 5.75 -12.18
C ALA A 38 -43.48 4.81 -11.66
N TYR A 39 -43.87 4.93 -10.38
CA TYR A 39 -44.94 4.12 -9.80
C TYR A 39 -46.31 4.42 -10.43
N ALA A 40 -46.61 5.71 -10.66
CA ALA A 40 -47.83 6.12 -11.35
C ALA A 40 -47.92 5.58 -12.80
N LYS A 41 -46.78 5.35 -13.46
CA LYS A 41 -46.73 4.71 -14.78
C LYS A 41 -46.98 3.20 -14.69
N TYR A 42 -46.37 2.53 -13.73
CA TYR A 42 -46.53 1.09 -13.47
C TYR A 42 -47.98 0.70 -13.12
N GLU A 43 -48.68 1.48 -12.29
CA GLU A 43 -50.11 1.28 -12.03
C GLU A 43 -50.98 1.47 -13.30
N LYS A 44 -50.60 2.38 -14.19
CA LYS A 44 -51.32 2.61 -15.45
C LYS A 44 -51.15 1.45 -16.44
N GLU A 45 -49.94 0.88 -16.50
CA GLU A 45 -49.60 -0.31 -17.30
C GLU A 45 -50.20 -1.61 -16.71
N ARG A 46 -50.47 -1.65 -15.39
CA ARG A 46 -51.15 -2.77 -14.71
C ARG A 46 -52.66 -2.84 -15.00
N ASN A 47 -53.33 -1.69 -15.12
CA ASN A 47 -54.79 -1.63 -15.23
C ASN A 47 -55.35 -1.87 -16.65
N THR A 48 -54.51 -1.93 -17.69
CA THR A 48 -54.95 -2.14 -19.08
C THR A 48 -55.10 -3.61 -19.50
N ASN A 49 -54.45 -4.55 -18.81
CA ASN A 49 -54.38 -5.97 -19.21
C ASN A 49 -55.24 -6.90 -18.33
N ARG A 50 -56.54 -6.60 -18.17
CA ARG A 50 -57.51 -7.46 -17.46
C ARG A 50 -58.86 -7.61 -18.17
N HIS A 51 -58.87 -8.33 -19.29
CA HIS A 51 -60.06 -8.93 -19.88
C HIS A 51 -59.80 -10.42 -20.20
N SER A 52 -60.83 -11.26 -19.98
CA SER A 52 -60.90 -12.74 -20.11
C SER A 52 -59.83 -13.58 -19.38
N HIS A 53 -60.17 -14.68 -18.67
CA HIS A 53 -61.44 -15.18 -18.15
C HIS A 53 -61.19 -16.09 -16.92
N HIS A 54 -62.23 -16.30 -16.10
CA HIS A 54 -62.51 -17.39 -15.12
C HIS A 54 -61.39 -18.41 -14.77
N HIS A 55 -61.13 -18.78 -13.50
CA HIS A 55 -61.82 -18.55 -12.21
C HIS A 55 -60.87 -18.95 -11.04
N SER A 56 -61.19 -18.96 -9.72
CA SER A 56 -62.43 -18.72 -8.95
C SER A 56 -62.18 -17.87 -7.67
N VAL A 57 -62.48 -18.42 -6.48
CA VAL A 57 -62.38 -17.93 -5.08
C VAL A 57 -62.22 -19.20 -4.21
N GLY A 58 -61.52 -19.27 -3.08
CA GLY A 58 -60.71 -18.29 -2.33
C GLY A 58 -60.55 -18.72 -0.85
N VAL A 59 -60.26 -17.76 0.06
CA VAL A 59 -60.16 -17.91 1.54
C VAL A 59 -58.87 -18.62 2.04
N ALA A 60 -58.52 -18.44 3.32
CA ALA A 60 -57.21 -18.79 3.92
C ALA A 60 -57.31 -19.22 5.40
N ARG A 61 -56.20 -19.78 5.92
CA ARG A 61 -55.93 -20.32 7.28
C ARG A 61 -56.48 -21.74 7.55
N GLU A 62 -55.97 -22.52 8.52
CA GLU A 62 -54.94 -22.26 9.54
C GLU A 62 -53.91 -23.43 9.67
N ALA A 63 -53.29 -23.67 10.84
CA ALA A 63 -52.05 -24.46 10.97
C ALA A 63 -52.19 -25.90 11.53
N ASP A 64 -51.17 -26.72 11.25
CA ASP A 64 -50.69 -27.97 11.89
C ASP A 64 -51.66 -29.07 12.36
N ALA A 65 -51.68 -30.19 11.63
CA ALA A 65 -51.89 -31.54 12.19
C ALA A 65 -51.31 -32.69 11.30
N GLN A 66 -50.12 -33.19 11.67
CA GLN A 66 -49.59 -34.56 11.51
C GLN A 66 -49.64 -35.34 10.17
N GLY A 67 -48.48 -35.91 9.79
CA GLY A 67 -48.37 -37.17 9.02
C GLY A 67 -47.57 -37.08 7.70
N GLY A 68 -46.37 -37.66 7.55
CA GLY A 68 -45.52 -38.33 8.54
C GLY A 68 -44.13 -38.62 7.97
N VAL A 69 -43.06 -38.45 8.76
CA VAL A 69 -41.66 -38.48 8.27
C VAL A 69 -41.09 -39.91 8.29
N GLY A 70 -41.64 -40.80 7.46
CA GLY A 70 -41.18 -42.19 7.33
C GLY A 70 -40.16 -42.39 6.21
N ASP A 71 -40.59 -42.18 4.96
CA ASP A 71 -39.86 -42.69 3.79
C ASP A 71 -38.56 -41.96 3.47
N LEU A 72 -38.46 -40.67 3.79
CA LEU A 72 -37.23 -39.90 3.54
C LEU A 72 -36.06 -40.34 4.46
N ALA A 73 -36.37 -40.79 5.68
CA ALA A 73 -35.36 -41.35 6.59
C ALA A 73 -34.88 -42.74 6.13
N ASN A 74 -35.80 -43.57 5.62
CA ASN A 74 -35.47 -44.89 5.04
C ASN A 74 -34.68 -44.80 3.73
N PHE A 75 -34.82 -43.70 2.97
CA PHE A 75 -33.99 -43.43 1.80
C PHE A 75 -32.56 -43.03 2.19
N LEU A 76 -32.40 -42.10 3.13
CA LEU A 76 -31.09 -41.54 3.50
C LEU A 76 -30.20 -42.50 4.33
N ASN A 77 -30.77 -43.51 4.97
CA ASN A 77 -29.99 -44.52 5.72
C ASN A 77 -29.44 -45.67 4.85
N LYS A 78 -29.83 -45.79 3.57
CA LYS A 78 -29.40 -46.89 2.68
C LYS A 78 -28.05 -46.72 2.00
N SER A 79 -27.33 -45.61 2.25
CA SER A 79 -26.01 -45.32 1.68
C SER A 79 -24.86 -45.38 2.70
N ARG A 80 -25.09 -45.93 3.90
CA ARG A 80 -24.02 -46.29 4.84
C ARG A 80 -23.61 -47.75 4.66
N ILE A 81 -22.34 -47.97 4.32
CA ILE A 81 -21.63 -49.22 4.52
C ILE A 81 -20.33 -48.84 5.24
N ASP A 82 -20.17 -49.28 6.48
CA ASP A 82 -18.90 -49.17 7.20
C ASP A 82 -17.95 -50.30 6.75
N PRO A 83 -16.63 -50.04 6.67
CA PRO A 83 -15.67 -51.04 6.26
C PRO A 83 -15.23 -51.93 7.42
N SER A 84 -15.45 -53.24 7.32
CA SER A 84 -14.72 -54.24 8.09
C SER A 84 -14.19 -55.36 7.19
N GLU A 85 -12.89 -55.64 7.40
CA GLU A 85 -12.12 -56.86 7.07
C GLU A 85 -12.57 -57.78 5.92
N THR A 86 -11.70 -57.94 4.91
CA THR A 86 -10.88 -59.18 4.76
C THR A 86 -9.85 -59.07 3.63
N ASN A 87 -8.84 -59.95 3.65
CA ASN A 87 -7.81 -60.08 2.61
C ASN A 87 -8.25 -61.06 1.51
N ALA A 88 -7.81 -60.83 0.25
CA ALA A 88 -6.97 -61.77 -0.54
C ALA A 88 -7.13 -61.68 -2.09
N ALA A 89 -6.02 -62.00 -2.78
CA ALA A 89 -5.93 -62.74 -4.05
C ALA A 89 -6.34 -62.13 -5.43
N HIS A 90 -5.28 -61.81 -6.21
CA HIS A 90 -5.04 -62.17 -7.63
C HIS A 90 -5.67 -61.43 -8.85
N HIS A 91 -4.74 -60.85 -9.63
CA HIS A 91 -4.61 -60.80 -11.11
C HIS A 91 -5.67 -60.12 -12.02
N GLY A 92 -5.16 -59.15 -12.79
CA GLY A 92 -5.74 -58.58 -14.02
C GLY A 92 -4.83 -57.46 -14.53
N ASP A 93 -4.39 -57.50 -15.79
CA ASP A 93 -3.27 -56.68 -16.30
C ASP A 93 -3.71 -55.57 -17.27
N SER A 94 -3.01 -54.42 -17.26
CA SER A 94 -3.01 -53.39 -18.33
C SER A 94 -2.04 -52.23 -18.00
N ASP A 95 -1.24 -51.83 -18.99
CA ASP A 95 -0.19 -50.82 -18.86
C ASP A 95 -0.71 -49.37 -18.70
N ALA A 96 -0.15 -48.66 -17.72
CA ALA A 96 -0.07 -47.19 -17.69
C ALA A 96 1.06 -46.74 -16.75
N PRO A 97 1.91 -45.74 -17.12
CA PRO A 97 3.00 -45.27 -16.28
C PRO A 97 2.47 -44.48 -15.07
N LYS A 98 2.34 -45.15 -13.92
CA LYS A 98 1.89 -44.56 -12.65
C LYS A 98 2.98 -43.66 -12.06
N PHE A 99 2.97 -42.38 -12.46
CA PHE A 99 3.79 -41.33 -11.85
C PHE A 99 3.43 -41.19 -10.36
N LYS A 100 4.32 -41.63 -9.46
CA LYS A 100 4.20 -41.36 -8.03
C LYS A 100 4.73 -39.95 -7.75
N PRO A 101 3.95 -39.02 -7.21
CA PRO A 101 4.52 -37.79 -6.66
C PRO A 101 5.43 -38.17 -5.48
N VAL A 102 6.67 -37.70 -5.51
CA VAL A 102 7.61 -37.86 -4.41
C VAL A 102 7.22 -36.85 -3.32
N LEU A 103 6.70 -37.34 -2.18
CA LEU A 103 6.58 -36.50 -0.98
C LEU A 103 7.97 -36.28 -0.37
N ALA A 104 8.67 -35.26 -0.85
CA ALA A 104 9.70 -34.56 -0.10
C ALA A 104 9.06 -33.32 0.59
N GLY A 105 9.63 -32.87 1.72
CA GLY A 105 9.24 -31.60 2.36
C GLY A 105 8.17 -31.66 3.48
N ALA A 106 7.66 -32.84 3.86
CA ALA A 106 6.66 -32.96 4.92
C ALA A 106 7.22 -33.33 6.32
N GLU A 107 8.41 -33.94 6.40
CA GLU A 107 9.02 -34.39 7.66
C GLU A 107 10.10 -33.42 8.18
N GLU A 108 10.91 -32.82 7.31
CA GLU A 108 11.93 -31.83 7.71
C GLU A 108 11.29 -30.56 8.34
N ALA A 109 10.14 -30.12 7.81
CA ALA A 109 9.35 -29.04 8.41
C ALA A 109 8.75 -29.40 9.80
N ARG A 110 8.55 -30.69 10.08
CA ARG A 110 8.09 -31.19 11.39
C ARG A 110 9.24 -31.37 12.38
N ALA A 111 10.43 -31.74 11.91
CA ALA A 111 11.63 -31.84 12.75
C ALA A 111 12.00 -30.47 13.39
N ALA A 112 11.67 -29.36 12.74
CA ALA A 112 11.91 -28.00 13.25
C ALA A 112 10.90 -27.53 14.32
N THR A 113 9.79 -28.25 14.55
CA THR A 113 8.68 -27.80 15.42
C THR A 113 8.16 -28.91 16.35
N GLY A 114 9.08 -29.61 17.01
CA GLY A 114 8.78 -30.77 17.85
C GLY A 114 7.99 -30.48 19.13
N HIS A 115 6.66 -30.54 19.05
CA HIS A 115 5.73 -30.69 20.18
C HIS A 115 4.64 -31.73 19.85
N SER A 116 4.35 -32.62 20.81
CA SER A 116 3.28 -33.62 20.73
C SER A 116 2.09 -33.24 21.60
N GLU A 117 0.88 -33.58 21.16
CA GLU A 117 -0.37 -33.21 21.84
C GLU A 117 -0.58 -33.94 23.18
N SER A 118 -0.37 -33.24 24.30
CA SER A 118 -1.13 -33.45 25.55
C SER A 118 -0.89 -32.29 26.53
N ALA A 119 -1.93 -31.63 27.01
CA ALA A 119 -1.80 -30.49 27.93
C ALA A 119 -1.79 -30.91 29.41
N PRO A 120 -0.83 -30.42 30.22
CA PRO A 120 -0.98 -30.27 31.66
C PRO A 120 -1.09 -28.79 32.07
N ALA A 121 -1.70 -28.51 33.23
CA ALA A 121 -1.88 -27.16 33.75
C ALA A 121 -0.56 -26.52 34.24
N ALA A 122 -0.55 -25.18 34.29
CA ALA A 122 0.63 -24.36 34.54
C ALA A 122 1.46 -24.75 35.78
N LYS A 123 2.68 -25.26 35.54
CA LYS A 123 3.82 -25.26 36.47
C LYS A 123 5.13 -25.56 35.71
N SER A 124 6.20 -24.83 36.05
CA SER A 124 7.58 -25.12 35.64
C SER A 124 7.91 -25.04 34.13
N ALA A 125 7.80 -23.85 33.53
CA ALA A 125 8.51 -23.50 32.28
C ALA A 125 10.03 -23.25 32.52
N ALA A 126 10.68 -24.12 33.30
CA ALA A 126 12.03 -23.92 33.85
C ALA A 126 13.04 -25.04 33.50
N ALA A 127 12.69 -25.91 32.55
CA ALA A 127 13.46 -27.12 32.24
C ALA A 127 13.50 -27.43 30.72
N ALA A 128 13.94 -26.46 29.92
CA ALA A 128 14.17 -26.64 28.47
C ALA A 128 15.16 -25.62 27.86
N ALA A 129 15.21 -24.39 28.38
CA ALA A 129 16.11 -23.35 27.89
C ALA A 129 17.56 -23.55 28.36
N GLY A 130 18.52 -23.11 27.54
CA GLY A 130 19.90 -22.88 27.96
C GLY A 130 20.05 -21.60 28.81
N PRO A 131 21.25 -21.01 28.92
CA PRO A 131 21.38 -19.68 29.51
C PRO A 131 20.51 -18.67 28.74
N PRO A 132 19.94 -17.64 29.40
CA PRO A 132 19.20 -16.58 28.73
C PRO A 132 20.03 -15.92 27.61
N PRO A 133 19.41 -15.48 26.50
CA PRO A 133 20.13 -14.78 25.44
C PRO A 133 20.86 -13.54 25.97
N ASP A 134 22.09 -13.32 25.51
CA ASP A 134 22.96 -12.23 25.99
C ASP A 134 22.62 -10.85 25.42
N GLY A 135 21.49 -10.72 24.72
CA GLY A 135 21.05 -9.51 24.03
C GLY A 135 21.85 -9.12 22.80
N LYS A 136 22.92 -9.86 22.44
CA LYS A 136 23.85 -9.46 21.37
C LYS A 136 23.59 -10.08 20.02
N GLU A 137 22.70 -11.07 19.90
CA GLU A 137 22.32 -11.64 18.61
C GLU A 137 21.20 -10.86 17.95
N ILE A 138 21.39 -10.45 16.69
CA ILE A 138 20.40 -9.76 15.86
C ILE A 138 19.42 -10.79 15.28
N ALA A 139 18.16 -10.69 15.69
CA ALA A 139 17.03 -11.43 15.15
C ALA A 139 16.53 -10.84 13.82
N CYS A 140 16.47 -9.51 13.72
CA CYS A 140 16.03 -8.79 12.52
C CYS A 140 16.73 -7.42 12.40
N GLY A 141 16.84 -6.92 11.18
CA GLY A 141 17.56 -5.67 10.87
C GLY A 141 19.04 -5.86 10.50
N PRO A 142 19.83 -4.78 10.45
CA PRO A 142 19.39 -3.40 10.60
C PRO A 142 18.36 -3.00 9.53
N LEU A 143 17.41 -2.16 9.91
CA LEU A 143 16.45 -1.51 9.01
C LEU A 143 16.72 0.00 9.06
N ILE A 144 16.86 0.69 7.94
CA ILE A 144 17.05 2.15 7.90
C ILE A 144 15.78 2.87 7.40
N ASN A 145 15.35 3.89 8.15
CA ASN A 145 14.15 4.69 7.90
C ASN A 145 14.55 6.17 7.76
N TYR A 146 13.96 6.87 6.78
CA TYR A 146 14.12 8.31 6.61
C TYR A 146 12.96 9.04 7.26
N ARG A 147 13.25 10.01 8.14
CA ARG A 147 12.23 10.65 8.97
C ARG A 147 11.83 12.03 8.43
N ARG A 148 12.80 12.93 8.27
CA ARG A 148 12.58 14.33 7.84
C ARG A 148 13.88 15.05 7.50
N MET A 149 13.76 16.25 6.92
CA MET A 149 14.84 17.23 6.83
C MET A 149 14.52 18.42 7.72
N GLU A 150 15.51 18.94 8.44
CA GLU A 150 15.43 20.15 9.24
C GLU A 150 16.45 21.17 8.73
N GLY A 151 15.99 22.07 7.86
CA GLY A 151 16.85 23.02 7.15
C GLY A 151 17.81 22.30 6.19
N ARG A 152 19.06 22.12 6.62
CA ARG A 152 20.11 21.37 5.89
C ARG A 152 20.41 20.00 6.50
N SER A 153 19.85 19.65 7.66
CA SER A 153 20.16 18.40 8.33
C SER A 153 19.16 17.31 7.93
N TRP A 154 19.67 16.17 7.44
CA TRP A 154 18.94 14.95 7.14
C TRP A 154 18.77 14.15 8.43
N ILE A 155 17.52 13.80 8.77
CA ILE A 155 17.18 13.03 9.98
C ILE A 155 16.66 11.66 9.58
N GLY A 156 17.35 10.62 10.05
CA GLY A 156 17.03 9.22 9.83
C GLY A 156 17.04 8.41 11.13
N SER A 157 16.78 7.12 11.03
CA SER A 157 16.96 6.20 12.16
C SER A 157 17.26 4.78 11.67
N VAL A 158 18.02 4.02 12.46
CA VAL A 158 18.23 2.58 12.25
C VAL A 158 17.53 1.80 13.37
N LEU A 159 16.82 0.73 13.01
CA LEU A 159 16.22 -0.23 13.94
C LEU A 159 16.98 -1.56 13.90
N VAL A 160 17.21 -2.15 15.07
CA VAL A 160 17.76 -3.51 15.22
C VAL A 160 16.92 -4.26 16.25
N VAL A 161 16.50 -5.48 15.90
CA VAL A 161 15.80 -6.37 16.84
C VAL A 161 16.78 -7.44 17.31
N THR A 162 16.99 -7.54 18.62
CA THR A 162 17.89 -8.52 19.25
C THR A 162 17.15 -9.62 19.99
N ASN A 163 17.78 -10.79 20.17
CA ASN A 163 17.23 -11.92 20.93
C ASN A 163 17.35 -11.70 22.45
N GLY A 164 16.28 -12.05 23.19
CA GLY A 164 16.13 -11.81 24.62
C GLY A 164 15.73 -10.36 24.96
N GLY A 165 15.45 -10.12 26.24
CA GLY A 165 14.99 -8.82 26.73
C GLY A 165 14.10 -8.93 27.97
N GLY A 166 13.24 -7.93 28.16
CA GLY A 166 12.26 -7.83 29.23
C GLY A 166 12.21 -6.41 29.81
N ARG A 167 11.71 -6.29 31.04
CA ARG A 167 11.67 -5.01 31.79
C ARG A 167 13.05 -4.33 31.98
N THR A 168 14.13 -5.09 31.91
CA THR A 168 15.52 -4.62 31.96
C THR A 168 16.30 -5.22 30.80
N GLN A 169 16.99 -4.40 30.03
CA GLN A 169 17.77 -4.86 28.88
C GLN A 169 19.17 -5.31 29.33
N PRO A 170 19.73 -6.41 28.80
CA PRO A 170 21.01 -6.97 29.26
C PRO A 170 22.23 -6.16 28.80
N ILE A 171 22.06 -5.31 27.79
CA ILE A 171 23.07 -4.43 27.20
C ILE A 171 22.40 -3.11 26.76
N VAL A 172 23.21 -2.11 26.40
CA VAL A 172 22.82 -0.98 25.57
C VAL A 172 23.81 -0.95 24.39
N PRO A 173 23.41 -1.33 23.17
CA PRO A 173 24.30 -1.42 22.03
C PRO A 173 24.59 -0.06 21.40
N HIS A 174 25.74 0.06 20.74
CA HIS A 174 26.13 1.25 19.99
C HIS A 174 26.19 1.02 18.47
N LEU A 175 25.96 2.10 17.71
CA LEU A 175 26.11 2.17 16.25
C LEU A 175 27.21 3.17 15.90
N ASN A 176 28.26 2.68 15.24
CA ASN A 176 29.30 3.52 14.64
C ASN A 176 28.80 4.04 13.28
N LEU A 177 28.70 5.35 13.11
CA LEU A 177 28.37 6.04 11.85
C LEU A 177 29.60 6.82 11.33
N ARG A 178 29.89 6.76 10.03
CA ARG A 178 31.00 7.51 9.41
C ARG A 178 30.73 7.89 7.94
N ARG A 179 31.44 8.90 7.44
CA ARG A 179 31.54 9.19 6.01
C ARG A 179 32.43 8.15 5.31
N ALA A 180 31.96 7.58 4.21
CA ALA A 180 32.62 6.43 3.56
C ALA A 180 33.93 6.79 2.83
N ASP A 181 34.10 8.06 2.46
CA ASP A 181 35.31 8.59 1.80
C ASP A 181 36.42 9.02 2.77
N GLY A 182 36.14 8.99 4.09
CA GLY A 182 37.08 9.44 5.12
C GLY A 182 37.28 10.96 5.20
N GLY A 183 36.37 11.75 4.62
CA GLY A 183 36.38 13.21 4.74
C GLY A 183 36.00 13.71 6.15
N SER A 184 35.94 15.02 6.33
CA SER A 184 35.88 15.70 7.64
C SER A 184 34.54 15.63 8.39
N GLY A 185 33.72 14.61 8.16
CA GLY A 185 32.62 14.26 9.05
C GLY A 185 33.17 13.42 10.21
N GLU A 186 32.95 13.85 11.45
CA GLU A 186 33.37 13.07 12.61
C GLU A 186 32.67 11.70 12.62
N ALA A 187 33.40 10.65 13.00
CA ALA A 187 32.81 9.33 13.20
C ALA A 187 32.01 9.36 14.51
N SER A 188 30.69 9.23 14.40
CA SER A 188 29.79 9.28 15.56
C SER A 188 29.59 7.89 16.13
N ASP A 189 29.80 7.75 17.44
CA ASP A 189 29.36 6.61 18.23
C ASP A 189 27.98 6.93 18.81
N ILE A 190 26.96 6.16 18.41
CA ILE A 190 25.55 6.47 18.69
C ILE A 190 24.97 5.40 19.61
N GLU A 191 24.69 5.77 20.85
CA GLU A 191 23.98 4.92 21.83
C GLU A 191 22.57 4.59 21.31
N GLY A 192 22.21 3.31 21.29
CA GLY A 192 20.87 2.86 20.90
C GLY A 192 19.92 2.86 22.09
N TYR A 193 18.72 3.42 21.93
CA TYR A 193 17.69 3.36 22.97
C TYR A 193 16.61 2.32 22.65
N CYS A 194 16.05 1.72 23.70
CA CYS A 194 15.05 0.67 23.59
C CYS A 194 13.66 1.29 23.33
N LEU A 195 12.98 0.88 22.27
CA LEU A 195 11.57 1.23 21.99
C LEU A 195 10.60 0.27 22.69
N TYR A 196 10.93 -1.02 22.67
CA TYR A 196 10.13 -2.11 23.23
C TYR A 196 11.05 -3.28 23.57
N SER A 197 10.79 -3.95 24.69
CA SER A 197 11.53 -5.16 25.04
C SER A 197 10.68 -6.13 25.84
N ASP A 198 10.61 -7.38 25.40
CA ASP A 198 9.99 -8.48 26.14
C ASP A 198 10.98 -9.67 26.24
N PRO A 199 10.68 -10.75 27.00
CA PRO A 199 11.60 -11.87 27.17
C PRO A 199 12.06 -12.57 25.87
N ARG A 200 11.36 -12.37 24.75
CA ARG A 200 11.70 -12.89 23.42
C ARG A 200 12.68 -11.97 22.69
N ASN A 201 12.42 -10.66 22.66
CA ASN A 201 13.16 -9.70 21.84
C ASN A 201 13.23 -8.28 22.43
N THR A 202 14.30 -7.54 22.06
CA THR A 202 14.48 -6.10 22.31
C THR A 202 14.61 -5.34 20.99
N PHE A 203 13.91 -4.21 20.88
CA PHE A 203 13.89 -3.31 19.73
C PHE A 203 14.72 -2.07 20.03
N TRP A 204 15.90 -1.97 19.42
CA TRP A 204 16.81 -0.84 19.56
C TRP A 204 16.65 0.14 18.39
N ARG A 205 16.54 1.43 18.71
CA ARG A 205 16.58 2.53 17.75
C ARG A 205 17.84 3.36 17.95
N PHE A 206 18.50 3.68 16.83
CA PHE A 206 19.62 4.60 16.74
C PHE A 206 19.17 5.79 15.89
N ASP A 207 19.22 7.00 16.43
CA ASP A 207 18.82 8.21 15.69
C ASP A 207 20.01 8.82 14.95
N LEU A 208 19.81 9.11 13.66
CA LEU A 208 20.85 9.62 12.76
C LEU A 208 20.55 11.07 12.40
N THR A 209 21.51 11.97 12.64
CA THR A 209 21.48 13.36 12.18
C THR A 209 22.73 13.60 11.32
N ILE A 210 22.53 13.93 10.04
CA ILE A 210 23.61 14.18 9.07
C ILE A 210 23.42 15.56 8.45
N GLU A 211 24.43 16.41 8.52
CA GLU A 211 24.40 17.70 7.81
C GLU A 211 24.64 17.49 6.30
N MET A 212 23.74 18.03 5.46
CA MET A 212 23.81 17.80 4.01
C MET A 212 24.85 18.70 3.36
N GLU A 213 25.80 18.09 2.67
CA GLU A 213 26.89 18.78 1.96
C GLU A 213 26.43 19.32 0.59
N ASN A 214 27.34 20.00 -0.12
CA ASN A 214 27.09 20.52 -1.47
C ASN A 214 27.33 19.46 -2.57
N THR A 215 27.63 18.22 -2.17
CA THR A 215 27.75 17.02 -3.00
C THR A 215 27.00 15.87 -2.35
N GLU A 216 26.58 14.88 -3.13
CA GLU A 216 26.01 13.64 -2.61
C GLU A 216 27.05 12.89 -1.76
N THR A 217 26.63 12.37 -0.60
CA THR A 217 27.54 11.72 0.36
C THR A 217 27.12 10.28 0.64
N LYS A 218 28.09 9.36 0.61
CA LYS A 218 27.91 7.99 1.06
C LYS A 218 28.26 7.88 2.53
N TRP A 219 27.34 7.35 3.33
CA TRP A 219 27.52 7.10 4.76
C TRP A 219 27.56 5.60 5.02
N GLU A 220 28.40 5.19 5.95
CA GLU A 220 28.60 3.81 6.37
C GLU A 220 28.32 3.66 7.86
N TYR A 221 27.66 2.57 8.24
CA TYR A 221 27.38 2.27 9.64
C TYR A 221 27.60 0.80 9.98
N SER A 222 27.94 0.55 11.26
CA SER A 222 28.21 -0.79 11.79
C SER A 222 27.83 -0.91 13.26
N LEU A 223 27.55 -2.13 13.71
CA LEU A 223 27.07 -2.47 15.05
C LEU A 223 28.11 -3.41 15.72
N PRO A 224 29.23 -2.88 16.24
CA PRO A 224 30.40 -3.69 16.61
C PRO A 224 30.13 -4.67 17.77
N GLU A 225 29.17 -4.35 18.63
CA GLU A 225 28.79 -5.17 19.78
C GLU A 225 27.85 -6.32 19.43
N LEU A 226 27.22 -6.29 18.26
CA LEU A 226 26.13 -7.17 17.87
C LEU A 226 26.55 -8.21 16.82
N ARG A 227 25.97 -9.40 16.94
CA ARG A 227 26.22 -10.56 16.09
C ARG A 227 25.02 -10.79 15.18
N PHE A 228 25.23 -10.66 13.87
CA PHE A 228 24.22 -11.00 12.87
C PHE A 228 24.06 -12.52 12.79
N ALA A 229 22.83 -13.04 12.98
CA ALA A 229 22.54 -14.47 12.82
C ALA A 229 22.82 -14.96 11.38
N SER A 230 22.59 -14.12 10.37
CA SER A 230 22.98 -14.44 8.98
C SER A 230 24.44 -14.12 8.68
N SER A 231 25.10 -15.01 7.93
CA SER A 231 26.40 -14.78 7.31
C SER A 231 26.34 -13.94 6.03
N THR A 232 25.17 -13.80 5.39
CA THR A 232 25.00 -13.01 4.15
C THR A 232 24.93 -11.51 4.39
N LYS A 233 24.40 -11.09 5.55
CA LYS A 233 24.17 -9.66 5.82
C LYS A 233 25.48 -8.87 5.96
N PRO A 234 25.60 -7.69 5.33
CA PRO A 234 26.79 -6.84 5.47
C PRO A 234 27.05 -6.47 6.93
N ARG A 235 28.32 -6.58 7.37
CA ARG A 235 28.76 -6.16 8.72
C ARG A 235 28.96 -4.64 8.83
N VAL A 236 29.28 -4.02 7.70
CA VAL A 236 29.16 -2.57 7.47
C VAL A 236 28.08 -2.39 6.41
N ASN A 237 27.06 -1.60 6.71
CA ASN A 237 25.99 -1.23 5.78
C ASN A 237 26.21 0.20 5.32
N SER A 238 25.62 0.61 4.19
CA SER A 238 25.78 1.98 3.68
C SER A 238 24.54 2.51 2.98
N PHE A 239 24.34 3.82 3.09
CA PHE A 239 23.27 4.56 2.44
C PHE A 239 23.80 5.90 1.88
N PHE A 240 22.97 6.61 1.15
CA PHE A 240 23.34 7.84 0.44
C PHE A 240 22.43 9.00 0.85
N VAL A 241 23.04 10.16 1.12
CA VAL A 241 22.35 11.42 1.42
C VAL A 241 22.59 12.39 0.26
N PRO A 242 21.53 12.95 -0.37
CA PRO A 242 21.69 13.87 -1.49
C PRO A 242 22.42 15.16 -1.07
N ALA A 243 23.00 15.86 -2.04
CA ALA A 243 23.46 17.23 -1.80
C ALA A 243 22.28 18.15 -1.44
N VAL A 244 22.56 19.23 -0.72
CA VAL A 244 21.56 20.23 -0.30
C VAL A 244 20.77 20.87 -1.47
N THR A 245 21.34 20.87 -2.68
CA THR A 245 20.70 21.39 -3.91
C THR A 245 19.84 20.38 -4.65
N GLU A 246 19.87 19.10 -4.27
CA GLU A 246 19.25 17.99 -5.01
C GLU A 246 18.01 17.44 -4.34
N SER A 247 17.05 17.01 -5.15
CA SER A 247 15.92 16.21 -4.67
C SER A 247 16.30 14.73 -4.56
N MET A 248 15.60 13.98 -3.71
CA MET A 248 15.86 12.55 -3.54
C MET A 248 15.54 11.76 -4.80
N ARG A 249 16.32 10.69 -5.05
CA ARG A 249 16.02 9.67 -6.05
C ARG A 249 15.20 8.58 -5.37
N ILE A 250 13.99 8.35 -5.87
CA ILE A 250 12.94 7.60 -5.20
C ILE A 250 12.77 6.24 -5.88
N MET A 251 12.76 5.18 -5.07
CA MET A 251 12.19 3.89 -5.43
C MET A 251 10.78 3.79 -4.84
N PHE A 252 9.81 3.24 -5.57
CA PHE A 252 8.44 3.04 -5.08
C PHE A 252 7.96 1.60 -5.32
N HIS A 253 7.33 0.98 -4.31
CA HIS A 253 6.79 -0.38 -4.37
C HIS A 253 5.53 -0.56 -3.50
N SER A 254 4.86 -1.68 -3.70
CA SER A 254 3.74 -2.17 -2.88
C SER A 254 3.68 -3.70 -2.94
N CYS A 255 2.85 -4.31 -2.08
CA CYS A 255 2.54 -5.76 -2.11
C CYS A 255 3.81 -6.62 -2.07
N ASN A 256 4.60 -6.35 -1.03
CA ASN A 256 5.84 -7.01 -0.69
C ASN A 256 5.55 -8.24 0.19
N GLY A 257 4.91 -9.25 -0.39
CA GLY A 257 4.68 -10.56 0.22
C GLY A 257 3.92 -11.48 -0.73
N PHE A 258 3.44 -12.61 -0.21
CA PHE A 258 2.66 -13.59 -0.98
C PHE A 258 1.33 -13.88 -0.29
N SER A 259 0.23 -13.84 -1.05
CA SER A 259 -1.09 -14.27 -0.56
C SER A 259 -1.11 -15.75 -0.22
N VAL A 260 -1.92 -16.14 0.78
CA VAL A 260 -1.99 -17.51 1.30
C VAL A 260 -2.25 -18.55 0.20
N GLY A 261 -1.41 -19.60 0.16
CA GLY A 261 -1.52 -20.66 -0.84
C GLY A 261 -0.97 -20.27 -2.22
N THR A 262 -0.11 -19.26 -2.31
CA THR A 262 0.75 -19.04 -3.47
C THR A 262 1.97 -19.97 -3.38
N ASP A 263 2.33 -20.59 -4.50
CA ASP A 263 3.60 -21.32 -4.68
C ASP A 263 4.74 -20.31 -4.85
N GLU A 264 5.52 -20.07 -3.78
CA GLU A 264 6.60 -19.06 -3.79
C GLU A 264 7.73 -19.40 -4.78
N ASP A 265 8.01 -20.70 -5.00
CA ASP A 265 9.05 -21.19 -5.91
C ASP A 265 8.67 -20.94 -7.38
N ALA A 266 7.38 -21.09 -7.72
CA ALA A 266 6.87 -20.73 -9.06
C ALA A 266 7.04 -19.23 -9.41
N TRP A 267 7.36 -18.38 -8.43
CA TRP A 267 7.68 -16.95 -8.59
C TRP A 267 9.14 -16.61 -8.25
N SER A 268 10.03 -17.60 -8.09
CA SER A 268 11.43 -17.39 -7.67
C SER A 268 11.59 -16.56 -6.37
N GLY A 269 10.59 -16.61 -5.47
CA GLY A 269 10.53 -15.78 -4.27
C GLY A 269 10.55 -14.27 -4.57
N PRO A 270 11.15 -13.44 -3.69
CA PRO A 270 11.17 -11.98 -3.80
C PRO A 270 12.28 -11.46 -4.76
N CYS A 271 12.45 -12.10 -5.92
CA CYS A 271 13.63 -11.89 -6.78
C CYS A 271 13.78 -10.47 -7.37
N LEU A 272 12.70 -9.68 -7.52
CA LEU A 272 12.77 -8.31 -8.05
C LEU A 272 13.65 -7.38 -7.20
N TRP A 273 13.79 -7.65 -5.90
CA TRP A 273 14.71 -6.90 -5.03
C TRP A 273 16.18 -7.01 -5.49
N ARG A 274 16.56 -8.03 -6.28
CA ARG A 274 17.87 -8.05 -6.96
C ARG A 274 18.00 -6.96 -8.01
N ASP A 275 16.94 -6.64 -8.76
CA ASP A 275 16.99 -5.54 -9.73
C ASP A 275 16.97 -4.18 -9.05
N VAL A 276 16.26 -4.05 -7.92
CA VAL A 276 16.35 -2.86 -7.04
C VAL A 276 17.78 -2.63 -6.59
N MET A 277 18.45 -3.66 -6.05
CA MET A 277 19.84 -3.54 -5.59
C MET A 277 20.83 -3.29 -6.74
N ARG A 278 20.62 -3.89 -7.93
CA ARG A 278 21.42 -3.55 -9.12
C ARG A 278 21.26 -2.09 -9.53
N ARG A 279 20.03 -1.56 -9.60
CA ARG A 279 19.80 -0.13 -9.90
C ARG A 279 20.42 0.78 -8.84
N HIS A 280 20.27 0.45 -7.55
CA HIS A 280 20.91 1.19 -6.46
C HIS A 280 22.45 1.19 -6.58
N SER A 281 23.06 0.10 -7.05
CA SER A 281 24.52 0.04 -7.27
C SER A 281 25.01 0.84 -8.49
N GLU A 282 24.13 1.14 -9.45
CA GLU A 282 24.42 1.95 -10.64
C GLU A 282 24.18 3.45 -10.38
N VAL A 283 23.04 3.78 -9.77
CA VAL A 283 22.62 5.13 -9.37
C VAL A 283 21.85 5.02 -8.04
N PRO A 284 22.45 5.39 -6.90
CA PRO A 284 21.87 5.13 -5.59
C PRO A 284 20.48 5.75 -5.39
N PHE A 285 19.56 4.98 -4.80
CA PHE A 285 18.30 5.53 -4.30
C PHE A 285 18.54 6.22 -2.95
N HIS A 286 17.97 7.41 -2.78
CA HIS A 286 18.04 8.18 -1.53
C HIS A 286 16.91 7.81 -0.56
N VAL A 287 15.80 7.29 -1.09
CA VAL A 287 14.66 6.80 -0.32
C VAL A 287 13.92 5.71 -1.10
N MET A 288 13.35 4.72 -0.41
CA MET A 288 12.31 3.84 -0.95
C MET A 288 10.99 4.05 -0.21
N ILE A 289 9.90 3.99 -0.98
CA ILE A 289 8.54 4.29 -0.50
C ILE A 289 7.68 3.03 -0.63
N GLY A 290 7.20 2.52 0.51
CA GLY A 290 6.24 1.42 0.59
C GLY A 290 4.79 1.93 0.61
N GLY A 291 4.03 1.66 -0.45
CA GLY A 291 2.63 2.06 -0.60
C GLY A 291 1.64 0.94 -0.31
N GLY A 292 1.53 0.56 0.96
CA GLY A 292 0.69 -0.55 1.39
C GLY A 292 1.34 -1.93 1.19
N ASP A 293 0.87 -2.91 1.98
CA ASP A 293 1.30 -4.30 2.00
C ASP A 293 2.82 -4.49 2.11
N GLN A 294 3.44 -4.04 3.21
CA GLN A 294 4.88 -4.30 3.41
C GLN A 294 5.17 -5.73 3.87
N ILE A 295 4.13 -6.40 4.39
CA ILE A 295 4.08 -7.80 4.79
C ILE A 295 2.65 -8.34 4.62
N TYR A 296 2.48 -9.65 4.45
CA TYR A 296 1.19 -10.33 4.42
C TYR A 296 1.00 -11.16 5.69
N ASN A 297 0.00 -10.82 6.51
CA ASN A 297 -0.31 -11.48 7.78
C ASN A 297 -1.49 -12.47 7.72
N ASP A 298 -2.18 -12.61 6.58
CA ASP A 298 -3.47 -13.34 6.46
C ASP A 298 -3.39 -14.84 6.73
N SER A 299 -2.19 -15.43 6.82
CA SER A 299 -2.06 -16.83 7.27
C SER A 299 -2.51 -17.01 8.73
N ILE A 300 -2.63 -15.92 9.51
CA ILE A 300 -3.16 -15.87 10.88
C ILE A 300 -4.54 -16.55 11.04
N ARG A 301 -5.39 -16.51 9.99
CA ARG A 301 -6.73 -17.12 9.94
C ARG A 301 -6.78 -18.54 9.35
N VAL A 302 -5.69 -19.03 8.76
CA VAL A 302 -5.65 -20.34 8.06
C VAL A 302 -4.75 -21.36 8.78
N SER A 303 -3.54 -20.93 9.15
CA SER A 303 -2.54 -21.73 9.87
C SER A 303 -2.16 -21.15 11.23
N GLY A 304 -2.42 -19.85 11.47
CA GLY A 304 -2.23 -19.19 12.76
C GLY A 304 -3.42 -19.33 13.73
N PRO A 305 -3.38 -18.59 14.85
CA PRO A 305 -4.27 -18.81 16.00
C PRO A 305 -5.75 -18.49 15.75
N LEU A 306 -6.08 -17.58 14.81
CA LEU A 306 -7.47 -17.23 14.50
C LEU A 306 -8.22 -18.35 13.76
N LYS A 307 -7.54 -19.41 13.30
CA LYS A 307 -8.13 -20.56 12.59
C LYS A 307 -9.38 -21.12 13.28
N THR A 308 -9.38 -21.23 14.60
CA THR A 308 -10.53 -21.70 15.39
C THR A 308 -11.73 -20.77 15.26
N TRP A 309 -11.50 -19.45 15.35
CA TRP A 309 -12.52 -18.41 15.18
C TRP A 309 -13.04 -18.33 13.74
N THR A 310 -12.15 -18.36 12.76
CA THR A 310 -12.51 -18.35 11.32
C THR A 310 -13.36 -19.56 10.94
N SER A 311 -13.14 -20.72 11.59
CA SER A 311 -13.92 -21.94 11.42
C SER A 311 -15.35 -21.88 11.99
N ILE A 312 -15.74 -20.81 12.70
CA ILE A 312 -17.09 -20.66 13.28
C ILE A 312 -18.10 -20.30 12.17
N GLY A 313 -18.72 -21.31 11.57
CA GLY A 313 -19.74 -21.15 10.52
C GLY A 313 -21.06 -20.49 10.95
N ASN A 314 -21.22 -20.10 12.21
CA ASN A 314 -22.39 -19.34 12.69
C ASN A 314 -22.01 -17.85 12.87
N PRO A 315 -22.55 -16.91 12.06
CA PRO A 315 -22.11 -15.51 12.10
C PRO A 315 -22.32 -14.81 13.44
N LYS A 316 -23.39 -15.17 14.18
CA LYS A 316 -23.64 -14.62 15.53
C LYS A 316 -22.53 -15.06 16.50
N LYS A 317 -22.27 -16.37 16.59
CA LYS A 317 -21.19 -16.91 17.44
C LYS A 317 -19.80 -16.44 17.04
N ARG A 318 -19.54 -16.19 15.74
CA ARG A 318 -18.25 -15.67 15.24
C ARG A 318 -18.03 -14.20 15.64
N ARG A 319 -19.09 -13.38 15.64
CA ARG A 319 -19.04 -11.99 16.11
C ARG A 319 -18.98 -11.90 17.64
N GLU A 320 -19.63 -12.81 18.35
CA GLU A 320 -19.67 -12.87 19.82
C GLU A 320 -18.56 -13.75 20.41
N PHE A 321 -17.47 -13.92 19.66
CA PHE A 321 -16.30 -14.69 20.11
C PHE A 321 -15.30 -13.75 20.80
N PRO A 322 -14.89 -14.05 22.04
CA PRO A 322 -14.00 -13.19 22.82
C PRO A 322 -12.57 -13.17 22.27
N PHE A 323 -11.81 -12.13 22.63
CA PHE A 323 -10.38 -12.03 22.39
C PHE A 323 -9.63 -12.02 23.75
N PRO A 324 -9.48 -13.18 24.42
CA PRO A 324 -8.82 -13.29 25.72
C PRO A 324 -7.30 -13.13 25.60
N GLU A 325 -6.62 -12.90 26.73
CA GLU A 325 -5.17 -12.67 26.77
C GLU A 325 -4.36 -13.79 26.08
N SER A 326 -4.71 -15.07 26.25
CA SER A 326 -3.99 -16.15 25.57
C SER A 326 -4.06 -16.04 24.04
N LEU A 327 -5.20 -15.60 23.49
CA LEU A 327 -5.33 -15.37 22.04
C LEU A 327 -4.61 -14.09 21.60
N ARG A 328 -4.55 -13.07 22.47
CA ARG A 328 -3.72 -11.87 22.28
C ARG A 328 -2.24 -12.23 22.23
N GLU A 329 -1.73 -13.04 23.17
CA GLU A 329 -0.35 -13.55 23.19
C GLU A 329 -0.03 -14.38 21.94
N GLU A 330 -0.90 -15.32 21.56
CA GLU A 330 -0.72 -16.15 20.35
C GLU A 330 -0.68 -15.29 19.07
N CYS A 331 -1.50 -14.25 18.97
CA CYS A 331 -1.44 -13.31 17.85
C CYS A 331 -0.17 -12.45 17.90
N ASP A 332 0.18 -11.92 19.07
CA ASP A 332 1.37 -11.09 19.29
C ASP A 332 2.67 -11.81 18.90
N ASP A 333 2.77 -13.10 19.25
CA ASP A 333 3.83 -14.02 18.82
C ASP A 333 3.82 -14.32 17.31
N PHE A 334 2.64 -14.54 16.72
CA PHE A 334 2.49 -14.75 15.27
C PHE A 334 3.00 -13.54 14.47
N TYR A 335 2.55 -12.32 14.78
CA TYR A 335 2.98 -11.11 14.07
C TYR A 335 4.49 -10.86 14.25
N LEU A 336 5.01 -11.00 15.48
CA LEU A 336 6.44 -10.86 15.77
C LEU A 336 7.29 -11.80 14.89
N LYS A 337 6.92 -13.08 14.85
CA LYS A 337 7.61 -14.10 14.05
C LYS A 337 7.51 -13.85 12.56
N ASN A 338 6.35 -13.43 12.04
CA ASN A 338 6.19 -13.14 10.62
C ASN A 338 7.01 -11.91 10.21
N TYR A 339 7.00 -10.82 11.00
CA TYR A 339 7.83 -9.64 10.76
C TYR A 339 9.33 -9.97 10.81
N ILE A 340 9.81 -10.69 11.84
CA ILE A 340 11.21 -11.12 11.95
C ILE A 340 11.64 -11.99 10.75
N ARG A 341 10.79 -12.96 10.36
CA ARG A 341 11.00 -13.79 9.16
C ARG A 341 11.15 -12.91 7.92
N TRP A 342 10.13 -12.10 7.65
CA TRP A 342 9.97 -11.42 6.36
C TRP A 342 10.99 -10.30 6.13
N TYR A 343 11.24 -9.46 7.13
CA TYR A 343 12.23 -8.38 7.04
C TYR A 343 13.69 -8.91 7.11
N SER A 344 13.87 -10.21 7.33
CA SER A 344 15.15 -10.94 7.22
C SER A 344 15.29 -11.77 5.94
N THR A 345 14.27 -11.86 5.09
CA THR A 345 14.34 -12.53 3.78
C THR A 345 15.21 -11.75 2.79
N GLU A 346 16.26 -12.36 2.26
CA GLU A 346 17.05 -11.77 1.17
C GLU A 346 16.32 -11.90 -0.19
N PRO A 347 16.39 -10.90 -1.10
CA PRO A 347 17.25 -9.71 -1.07
C PRO A 347 16.64 -8.47 -0.40
N PHE A 348 15.38 -8.56 0.07
CA PHE A 348 14.70 -7.45 0.74
C PHE A 348 15.44 -7.00 2.01
N ALA A 349 15.98 -7.95 2.77
CA ALA A 349 16.73 -7.69 3.99
C ALA A 349 18.04 -6.91 3.77
N ALA A 350 18.74 -7.10 2.64
CA ALA A 350 19.87 -6.27 2.24
C ALA A 350 19.46 -4.86 1.78
N ALA A 351 18.30 -4.73 1.10
CA ALA A 351 17.75 -3.41 0.73
C ALA A 351 17.35 -2.61 1.98
N ASN A 352 16.69 -3.27 2.95
CA ASN A 352 16.27 -2.69 4.22
C ASN A 352 17.43 -2.06 5.02
N GLY A 353 18.65 -2.56 4.90
CA GLY A 353 19.83 -1.99 5.57
C GLY A 353 20.51 -0.84 4.82
N GLN A 354 20.15 -0.56 3.56
CA GLN A 354 20.90 0.32 2.67
C GLN A 354 20.06 1.45 2.03
N ILE A 355 18.74 1.28 1.96
CA ILE A 355 17.83 2.25 1.33
C ILE A 355 16.85 2.78 2.40
N PRO A 356 16.96 4.06 2.81
CA PRO A 356 16.06 4.64 3.81
C PRO A 356 14.58 4.57 3.41
N GLN A 357 13.72 4.17 4.34
CA GLN A 357 12.29 3.88 4.09
C GLN A 357 11.33 5.00 4.48
N LEU A 358 10.21 5.10 3.76
CA LEU A 358 8.98 5.82 4.12
C LEU A 358 7.77 4.95 3.73
N ASN A 359 7.15 4.29 4.71
CA ASN A 359 6.12 3.27 4.46
C ASN A 359 4.76 3.66 5.05
N ILE A 360 3.68 3.28 4.36
CA ILE A 360 2.33 3.14 4.95
C ILE A 360 1.90 1.68 4.91
N TRP A 361 1.09 1.29 5.88
CA TRP A 361 0.39 0.01 5.89
C TRP A 361 -0.88 0.02 5.02
N ASP A 362 -1.26 -1.16 4.53
CA ASP A 362 -2.61 -1.45 4.04
C ASP A 362 -3.28 -2.53 4.91
N ASP A 363 -4.31 -3.21 4.41
CA ASP A 363 -5.00 -4.26 5.16
C ASP A 363 -4.21 -5.57 5.27
N HIS A 364 -3.40 -6.01 4.29
CA HIS A 364 -2.61 -7.25 4.46
C HIS A 364 -1.50 -7.14 5.52
N ASP A 365 -1.06 -5.93 5.88
CA ASP A 365 -0.23 -5.67 7.07
C ASP A 365 -0.97 -6.01 8.38
N ILE A 366 -2.32 -6.09 8.35
CA ILE A 366 -3.22 -6.47 9.44
C ILE A 366 -3.87 -7.84 9.12
N ILE A 367 -4.95 -7.83 8.34
CA ILE A 367 -5.63 -8.97 7.70
C ILE A 367 -6.46 -8.44 6.52
N ASP A 368 -6.40 -9.14 5.38
CA ASP A 368 -7.33 -9.12 4.24
C ASP A 368 -8.73 -8.56 4.58
N GLY A 369 -9.09 -7.43 3.97
CA GLY A 369 -10.37 -6.71 4.07
C GLY A 369 -10.52 -5.76 5.28
N PHE A 370 -9.48 -5.52 6.08
CA PHE A 370 -9.59 -4.74 7.31
C PHE A 370 -10.12 -3.31 7.07
N GLY A 371 -11.28 -3.01 7.67
CA GLY A 371 -11.98 -1.74 7.56
C GLY A 371 -13.17 -1.75 6.59
N SER A 372 -13.22 -2.68 5.64
CA SER A 372 -14.30 -2.77 4.62
C SER A 372 -15.36 -3.85 4.88
N TYR A 373 -15.14 -4.74 5.86
CA TYR A 373 -16.25 -5.54 6.42
C TYR A 373 -17.35 -4.66 7.06
N VAL A 374 -18.53 -5.25 7.30
CA VAL A 374 -19.65 -4.54 7.93
C VAL A 374 -19.32 -4.10 9.37
N ASN A 375 -19.71 -2.87 9.73
CA ASN A 375 -19.37 -2.22 11.02
C ASN A 375 -19.57 -3.14 12.25
N ASP A 376 -20.75 -3.76 12.37
CA ASP A 376 -21.11 -4.58 13.54
C ASP A 376 -20.24 -5.84 13.67
N PHE A 377 -19.49 -6.19 12.63
CA PHE A 377 -18.53 -7.29 12.62
C PHE A 377 -17.09 -6.78 12.81
N MET A 378 -16.71 -5.65 12.20
CA MET A 378 -15.45 -4.94 12.50
C MET A 378 -15.34 -4.52 13.98
N LYS A 379 -16.48 -4.31 14.67
CA LYS A 379 -16.51 -3.97 16.10
C LYS A 379 -16.33 -5.15 17.06
N CYS A 380 -16.25 -6.40 16.58
CA CYS A 380 -16.06 -7.54 17.49
C CYS A 380 -14.64 -7.57 18.10
N ASP A 381 -14.55 -8.20 19.26
CA ASP A 381 -13.36 -8.30 20.10
C ASP A 381 -12.12 -8.76 19.30
N VAL A 382 -12.30 -9.72 18.38
CA VAL A 382 -11.23 -10.23 17.53
C VAL A 382 -10.68 -9.17 16.57
N PHE A 383 -11.54 -8.37 15.92
CA PHE A 383 -11.08 -7.31 15.02
C PHE A 383 -10.42 -6.15 15.79
N ARG A 384 -10.96 -5.76 16.96
CA ARG A 384 -10.34 -4.77 17.86
C ARG A 384 -8.97 -5.26 18.35
N GLY A 385 -8.86 -6.53 18.71
CA GLY A 385 -7.64 -7.19 19.17
C GLY A 385 -6.54 -7.22 18.12
N ILE A 386 -6.81 -7.81 16.95
CA ILE A 386 -5.82 -7.95 15.88
C ILE A 386 -5.40 -6.60 15.29
N GLY A 387 -6.31 -5.62 15.23
CA GLY A 387 -5.97 -4.25 14.83
C GLY A 387 -4.94 -3.61 15.77
N GLY A 388 -5.11 -3.80 17.09
CA GLY A 388 -4.13 -3.34 18.08
C GLY A 388 -2.77 -4.06 17.98
N VAL A 389 -2.79 -5.38 17.80
CA VAL A 389 -1.55 -6.18 17.67
C VAL A 389 -0.79 -5.86 16.37
N ALA A 390 -1.49 -5.68 15.24
CA ALA A 390 -0.87 -5.25 13.99
C ALA A 390 -0.28 -3.84 14.11
N HIS A 391 -1.00 -2.90 14.73
CA HIS A 391 -0.56 -1.52 14.93
C HIS A 391 0.72 -1.42 15.79
N LYS A 392 0.86 -2.26 16.81
CA LYS A 392 2.12 -2.42 17.59
C LYS A 392 3.31 -2.71 16.67
N TYR A 393 3.18 -3.67 15.76
CA TYR A 393 4.29 -4.08 14.90
C TYR A 393 4.51 -3.17 13.68
N TYR A 394 3.45 -2.53 13.17
CA TYR A 394 3.54 -1.43 12.20
C TYR A 394 4.41 -0.28 12.74
N LEU A 395 4.13 0.22 13.94
CA LEU A 395 4.91 1.30 14.54
C LEU A 395 6.37 0.89 14.83
N LEU A 396 6.59 -0.32 15.34
CA LEU A 396 7.94 -0.82 15.62
C LEU A 396 8.78 -1.00 14.35
N PHE A 397 8.30 -1.81 13.39
CA PHE A 397 9.11 -2.20 12.22
C PHE A 397 9.11 -1.17 11.09
N GLN A 398 8.00 -0.45 10.86
CA GLN A 398 7.87 0.43 9.69
C GLN A 398 8.16 1.90 10.00
N HIS A 399 7.88 2.35 11.23
CA HIS A 399 8.09 3.73 11.68
C HIS A 399 9.21 3.92 12.71
N HIS A 400 9.75 2.84 13.28
CA HIS A 400 10.70 2.86 14.41
C HIS A 400 10.19 3.71 15.59
N LEU A 401 8.92 3.53 15.97
CA LEU A 401 8.28 4.23 17.09
C LEU A 401 7.90 3.27 18.21
N ALA A 402 7.80 3.82 19.42
CA ALA A 402 7.26 3.10 20.56
C ALA A 402 5.78 2.74 20.30
N PRO A 403 5.35 1.49 20.52
CA PRO A 403 3.97 1.08 20.31
C PRO A 403 3.06 1.59 21.44
N PRO A 404 1.72 1.47 21.29
CA PRO A 404 0.79 1.66 22.40
C PRO A 404 1.18 0.81 23.61
N ILE A 405 0.98 1.39 24.79
CA ILE A 405 1.38 0.85 26.09
C ILE A 405 0.70 -0.50 26.38
N SER A 406 -0.51 -0.72 25.84
CA SER A 406 -1.29 -1.95 25.95
C SER A 406 -2.02 -2.26 24.65
N THR A 407 -2.23 -3.54 24.35
CA THR A 407 -3.09 -4.01 23.24
C THR A 407 -4.45 -4.50 23.75
N TYR A 408 -5.49 -4.47 22.90
CA TYR A 408 -6.88 -4.76 23.31
C TYR A 408 -7.11 -6.23 23.66
N THR A 409 -7.92 -6.49 24.72
CA THR A 409 -8.53 -7.80 25.01
C THR A 409 -9.99 -7.65 25.43
N SER A 410 -10.74 -8.75 25.42
CA SER A 410 -12.11 -8.83 25.93
C SER A 410 -12.18 -9.15 27.44
N GLY A 411 -11.06 -9.06 28.16
CA GLY A 411 -10.99 -9.41 29.59
C GLY A 411 -11.51 -8.29 30.50
N LYS A 412 -12.29 -8.64 31.53
CA LYS A 412 -12.52 -7.71 32.64
C LYS A 412 -11.28 -7.69 33.54
N PHE A 413 -10.48 -6.64 33.43
CA PHE A 413 -9.30 -6.43 34.26
C PHE A 413 -9.66 -6.10 35.72
N ASP A 414 -8.83 -6.58 36.65
CA ASP A 414 -8.86 -6.12 38.04
C ASP A 414 -8.13 -4.77 38.12
N LEU A 415 -8.92 -3.69 38.27
CA LEU A 415 -8.43 -2.32 38.32
C LEU A 415 -7.52 -2.04 39.53
N SER A 416 -7.48 -2.91 40.55
CA SER A 416 -6.54 -2.78 41.67
C SER A 416 -5.07 -2.94 41.25
N ILE A 417 -4.80 -3.72 40.19
CA ILE A 417 -3.45 -3.87 39.63
C ILE A 417 -3.02 -2.57 38.94
N ALA A 418 -3.89 -1.98 38.12
CA ALA A 418 -3.62 -0.71 37.44
C ALA A 418 -3.34 0.43 38.44
N ALA A 419 -4.09 0.49 39.55
CA ALA A 419 -3.86 1.47 40.61
C ALA A 419 -2.51 1.33 41.34
N THR A 420 -1.86 0.16 41.26
CA THR A 420 -0.54 -0.08 41.85
C THR A 420 0.61 0.42 40.95
N PHE A 421 0.38 0.51 39.64
CA PHE A 421 1.31 1.13 38.69
C PHE A 421 1.05 2.64 38.61
N SER A 422 1.65 3.40 39.53
CA SER A 422 1.57 4.87 39.51
C SER A 422 2.27 5.43 38.26
N LEU A 423 1.50 5.67 37.20
CA LEU A 423 1.92 6.43 36.04
C LEU A 423 2.10 7.89 36.44
N THR A 424 3.35 8.31 36.65
CA THR A 424 3.71 9.69 37.02
C THR A 424 3.59 10.70 35.86
N ASN A 425 3.15 10.26 34.69
CA ASN A 425 2.93 11.10 33.52
C ASN A 425 1.45 11.46 33.41
N SER A 426 1.15 12.76 33.32
CA SER A 426 -0.20 13.34 33.23
C SER A 426 -0.99 12.99 31.97
N ASP A 427 -0.34 12.32 31.01
CA ASP A 427 -0.84 12.09 29.65
C ASP A 427 -1.46 10.69 29.49
N ALA A 428 -1.81 10.04 30.61
CA ALA A 428 -2.68 8.87 30.59
C ALA A 428 -3.99 9.24 29.88
N ILE A 429 -4.33 8.50 28.82
CA ILE A 429 -5.50 8.78 27.98
C ILE A 429 -6.75 8.84 28.86
N GLN A 430 -7.39 10.01 28.92
CA GLN A 430 -8.67 10.17 29.59
C GLN A 430 -9.66 9.18 28.96
N PRO A 431 -10.34 8.33 29.75
CA PRO A 431 -11.31 7.39 29.20
C PRO A 431 -12.40 8.17 28.49
N VAL A 432 -12.55 7.94 27.19
CA VAL A 432 -13.49 8.69 26.34
C VAL A 432 -14.91 8.38 26.81
N GLU A 433 -15.64 9.41 27.23
CA GLU A 433 -17.04 9.28 27.68
C GLU A 433 -17.89 8.63 26.57
N GLY A 434 -18.22 7.35 26.76
CA GLY A 434 -19.06 6.57 25.84
C GLY A 434 -18.56 5.16 25.46
N GLU A 435 -17.30 4.79 25.72
CA GLU A 435 -16.84 3.40 25.53
C GLU A 435 -16.53 2.69 26.86
N GLU A 436 -17.43 1.82 27.30
CA GLU A 436 -17.10 0.79 28.30
C GLU A 436 -16.08 -0.19 27.68
N GLY A 437 -14.91 -0.37 28.32
CA GLY A 437 -14.00 -1.48 28.05
C GLY A 437 -12.63 -1.16 27.45
N VAL A 438 -12.30 0.10 27.15
CA VAL A 438 -10.91 0.49 26.78
C VAL A 438 -10.05 0.64 28.04
N GLY A 439 -9.82 -0.48 28.73
CA GLY A 439 -8.90 -0.57 29.85
C GLY A 439 -7.46 -0.77 29.39
N VAL A 440 -6.51 -0.19 30.12
CA VAL A 440 -5.09 -0.53 30.00
C VAL A 440 -4.90 -1.99 30.41
N ASP A 441 -4.35 -2.83 29.54
CA ASP A 441 -3.91 -4.18 29.90
C ASP A 441 -2.68 -4.11 30.83
N PRO A 442 -2.75 -4.58 32.08
CA PRO A 442 -1.61 -4.63 32.97
C PRO A 442 -0.68 -5.82 32.69
N ASN A 443 -1.11 -6.84 31.94
CA ASN A 443 -0.33 -8.06 31.71
C ASN A 443 0.91 -7.76 30.85
N GLN A 444 0.77 -6.93 29.80
CA GLN A 444 1.88 -6.49 28.94
C GLN A 444 3.05 -5.87 29.76
N PHE A 445 2.80 -5.25 30.92
CA PHE A 445 3.83 -4.67 31.79
C PHE A 445 4.50 -5.67 32.75
N MET A 446 3.95 -6.87 32.95
CA MET A 446 4.51 -7.83 33.90
C MET A 446 5.93 -8.26 33.50
N THR A 447 6.16 -8.38 32.20
CA THR A 447 7.41 -8.89 31.62
C THR A 447 8.10 -7.93 30.64
N ALA A 448 7.37 -6.98 30.02
CA ALA A 448 7.92 -6.10 29.00
C ALA A 448 8.22 -4.67 29.48
N TYR A 449 9.16 -4.02 28.81
CA TYR A 449 9.39 -2.59 28.79
C TYR A 449 8.75 -1.99 27.52
N VAL A 450 8.10 -0.84 27.66
CA VAL A 450 7.60 0.00 26.55
C VAL A 450 8.14 1.40 26.76
N HIS A 451 8.75 2.00 25.73
CA HIS A 451 9.22 3.38 25.80
C HIS A 451 8.03 4.36 25.82
N PRO A 452 8.11 5.51 26.50
CA PRO A 452 7.10 6.57 26.39
C PRO A 452 6.83 6.99 24.94
N ARG A 453 5.58 7.41 24.65
CA ARG A 453 5.15 7.83 23.31
C ARG A 453 6.06 8.94 22.76
N ILE A 454 6.71 8.68 21.63
CA ILE A 454 7.59 9.64 20.96
C ILE A 454 6.73 10.52 20.04
N ASN A 455 6.78 11.84 20.24
CA ASN A 455 6.08 12.82 19.41
C ASN A 455 7.07 13.43 18.41
N GLU A 456 6.87 13.22 17.11
CA GLU A 456 7.79 13.67 16.06
C GLU A 456 7.19 14.67 15.05
N PRO A 457 7.92 15.74 14.66
CA PRO A 457 7.41 16.77 13.73
C PRO A 457 7.07 16.29 12.31
N GLY A 458 7.50 15.08 11.92
CA GLY A 458 7.21 14.48 10.62
C GLY A 458 5.80 13.92 10.48
N TYR A 459 5.08 13.68 11.58
CA TYR A 459 3.74 13.07 11.54
C TYR A 459 2.62 14.09 11.69
N ILE A 460 1.48 13.78 11.05
CA ILE A 460 0.23 14.53 11.07
C ILE A 460 -0.82 13.58 11.68
N ASN A 461 -0.85 13.54 13.01
CA ASN A 461 -1.73 12.65 13.76
C ASN A 461 -3.21 12.99 13.52
N GLY A 462 -4.05 11.97 13.37
CA GLY A 462 -5.51 12.12 13.41
C GLY A 462 -5.99 12.75 14.72
N THR A 463 -7.06 13.54 14.66
CA THR A 463 -7.55 14.30 15.84
C THR A 463 -8.39 13.47 16.82
N LYS A 464 -8.69 12.21 16.47
CA LYS A 464 -9.55 11.27 17.19
C LYS A 464 -9.02 9.85 16.97
N PRO A 465 -9.25 8.90 17.91
CA PRO A 465 -9.03 7.48 17.66
C PRO A 465 -9.85 6.94 16.48
N GLY A 466 -9.33 5.92 15.81
CA GLY A 466 -10.05 5.15 14.81
C GLY A 466 -11.21 4.31 15.38
N PRO A 467 -12.14 3.84 14.53
CA PRO A 467 -13.35 3.14 14.97
C PRO A 467 -13.12 1.66 15.33
N TYR A 468 -11.99 1.08 14.91
CA TYR A 468 -11.66 -0.34 15.08
C TYR A 468 -10.23 -0.52 15.63
N VAL A 469 -9.26 0.27 15.15
CA VAL A 469 -7.98 0.51 15.82
C VAL A 469 -8.14 1.75 16.69
N ALA A 470 -8.08 1.58 18.02
CA ALA A 470 -8.38 2.65 18.99
C ALA A 470 -7.23 3.68 19.17
N GLU A 471 -6.53 4.02 18.10
CA GLU A 471 -5.39 4.96 18.06
C GLU A 471 -5.63 6.05 17.02
N ALA A 472 -4.86 7.14 17.09
CA ALA A 472 -4.92 8.22 16.11
C ALA A 472 -4.14 7.87 14.83
N SER A 473 -4.68 8.20 13.65
CA SER A 473 -4.04 7.89 12.37
C SER A 473 -2.65 8.53 12.22
N HIS A 474 -1.72 7.80 11.61
CA HIS A 474 -0.29 8.16 11.59
C HIS A 474 0.20 8.60 10.20
N ASN A 475 -0.43 9.65 9.67
CA ASN A 475 -0.07 10.25 8.38
C ASN A 475 1.32 10.91 8.45
N MET A 476 2.06 10.89 7.34
CA MET A 476 3.42 11.44 7.26
C MET A 476 3.48 12.71 6.39
N TYR A 477 4.37 13.63 6.74
CA TYR A 477 4.92 14.66 5.85
C TYR A 477 6.45 14.67 5.94
N ALA A 478 7.11 14.62 4.79
CA ALA A 478 8.56 14.79 4.69
C ALA A 478 8.93 15.63 3.46
N ARG A 479 10.03 16.37 3.55
CA ARG A 479 10.67 16.98 2.39
C ARG A 479 11.65 15.97 1.78
N LEU A 480 11.61 15.74 0.47
CA LEU A 480 12.45 14.77 -0.23
C LEU A 480 13.59 15.48 -0.96
N GLY A 481 14.48 16.14 -0.21
CA GLY A 481 15.57 16.97 -0.75
C GLY A 481 15.10 18.36 -1.17
N ALA A 482 15.74 18.94 -2.19
CA ALA A 482 15.61 20.36 -2.48
C ALA A 482 14.20 20.82 -2.90
N ARG A 483 13.50 20.12 -3.80
CA ARG A 483 12.27 20.67 -4.46
C ARG A 483 11.06 19.73 -4.41
N ILE A 484 11.17 18.55 -3.83
CA ILE A 484 10.09 17.58 -3.69
C ILE A 484 9.57 17.57 -2.24
N ALA A 485 8.25 17.58 -2.06
CA ALA A 485 7.58 17.24 -0.81
C ALA A 485 6.88 15.88 -0.93
N PHE A 486 6.66 15.22 0.20
CA PHE A 486 5.97 13.93 0.31
C PHE A 486 4.90 14.00 1.40
N VAL A 487 3.75 13.37 1.13
CA VAL A 487 2.75 13.01 2.13
C VAL A 487 2.34 11.56 1.95
N GLY A 488 2.33 10.81 3.06
CA GLY A 488 1.76 9.45 3.14
C GLY A 488 0.51 9.44 3.99
N ILE A 489 -0.57 8.84 3.49
CA ILE A 489 -1.86 8.77 4.18
C ILE A 489 -2.01 7.43 4.90
N ASP A 490 -2.33 7.48 6.19
CA ASP A 490 -2.80 6.31 6.92
C ASP A 490 -4.29 6.09 6.61
N ALA A 491 -4.54 5.28 5.59
CA ALA A 491 -5.86 4.98 5.08
C ALA A 491 -6.57 3.81 5.80
N ARG A 492 -5.98 3.27 6.90
CA ARG A 492 -6.49 2.07 7.59
C ARG A 492 -6.92 2.33 9.04
N THR A 493 -6.24 3.17 9.82
CA THR A 493 -6.64 3.45 11.22
C THR A 493 -8.06 4.00 11.33
N GLU A 494 -8.43 4.94 10.46
CA GLU A 494 -9.76 5.60 10.44
C GLU A 494 -10.79 4.90 9.53
N ARG A 495 -10.41 3.77 8.91
CA ARG A 495 -11.14 3.16 7.80
C ARG A 495 -12.50 2.60 8.24
N THR A 496 -13.50 2.86 7.41
CA THR A 496 -14.76 2.13 7.39
C THR A 496 -15.17 1.86 5.94
N ARG A 497 -16.11 0.94 5.73
CA ARG A 497 -16.77 0.70 4.44
C ARG A 497 -17.46 1.95 3.82
N HIS A 498 -17.53 3.08 4.53
CA HIS A 498 -18.23 4.30 4.10
C HIS A 498 -17.35 5.57 4.11
N GLN A 499 -16.12 5.50 4.65
CA GLN A 499 -15.19 6.62 4.78
C GLN A 499 -13.75 6.08 4.93
N VAL A 500 -12.77 6.67 4.24
CA VAL A 500 -11.35 6.31 4.39
C VAL A 500 -10.71 7.06 5.57
N ASN A 501 -10.83 8.40 5.59
CA ASN A 501 -10.31 9.24 6.67
C ASN A 501 -11.32 10.28 7.15
N TYR A 502 -11.15 10.77 8.37
CA TYR A 502 -11.98 11.83 8.93
C TYR A 502 -11.80 13.15 8.15
N PRO A 503 -12.88 13.94 7.93
CA PRO A 503 -12.78 15.26 7.33
C PRO A 503 -11.79 16.20 8.03
N GLU A 504 -11.65 16.06 9.35
CA GLU A 504 -10.70 16.77 10.21
C GLU A 504 -9.25 16.36 9.94
N THR A 505 -8.96 15.06 9.76
CA THR A 505 -7.63 14.54 9.42
C THR A 505 -7.17 15.09 8.06
N TYR A 506 -8.05 15.07 7.05
CA TYR A 506 -7.79 15.78 5.78
C TYR A 506 -7.55 17.30 5.95
N ASN A 507 -8.12 17.96 6.96
CA ASN A 507 -7.84 19.37 7.20
C ASN A 507 -6.42 19.57 7.75
N ALA A 508 -6.04 18.81 8.77
CA ALA A 508 -4.67 18.83 9.32
C ALA A 508 -3.61 18.61 8.23
N ILE A 509 -3.82 17.64 7.33
CA ILE A 509 -2.92 17.35 6.20
C ILE A 509 -2.77 18.56 5.25
N PHE A 510 -3.89 19.12 4.79
CA PHE A 510 -3.84 20.24 3.85
C PHE A 510 -3.37 21.55 4.47
N ASP A 511 -3.63 21.77 5.75
CA ASP A 511 -3.19 22.99 6.44
C ASP A 511 -1.69 22.92 6.79
N ARG A 512 -1.15 21.72 7.10
CA ARG A 512 0.31 21.48 7.12
C ARG A 512 0.95 21.72 5.75
N LEU A 513 0.39 21.14 4.67
CA LEU A 513 0.90 21.35 3.31
C LEU A 513 0.95 22.83 2.91
N LYS A 514 -0.10 23.62 3.18
CA LYS A 514 -0.10 25.08 2.92
C LYS A 514 0.98 25.80 3.71
N HIS A 515 1.14 25.47 5.00
CA HIS A 515 2.16 26.09 5.85
C HIS A 515 3.56 25.82 5.31
N GLU A 516 3.87 24.56 5.03
CA GLU A 516 5.15 24.11 4.47
C GLU A 516 5.45 24.77 3.11
N PHE A 517 4.49 24.79 2.20
CA PHE A 517 4.67 25.37 0.86
C PHE A 517 4.79 26.90 0.91
N SER A 518 4.07 27.56 1.83
CA SER A 518 4.23 29.00 2.06
C SER A 518 5.63 29.33 2.58
N THR A 519 6.10 28.60 3.60
CA THR A 519 7.44 28.75 4.17
C THR A 519 8.53 28.50 3.14
N ALA A 520 8.41 27.43 2.35
CA ALA A 520 9.32 27.11 1.25
C ALA A 520 9.37 28.25 0.19
N ALA A 521 8.21 28.75 -0.25
CA ALA A 521 8.13 29.87 -1.19
C ALA A 521 8.73 31.16 -0.62
N SER A 522 8.41 31.53 0.63
CA SER A 522 8.98 32.71 1.30
C SER A 522 10.50 32.60 1.55
N SER A 523 11.04 31.39 1.66
CA SER A 523 12.49 31.17 1.78
C SER A 523 13.26 31.28 0.45
N GLY A 524 12.56 31.49 -0.68
CA GLY A 524 13.18 31.49 -2.02
C GLY A 524 13.54 30.10 -2.56
N GLN A 525 13.14 29.03 -1.85
CA GLN A 525 13.31 27.63 -2.27
C GLN A 525 11.95 26.92 -2.34
N PRO A 526 11.04 27.34 -3.26
CA PRO A 526 9.71 26.77 -3.37
C PRO A 526 9.74 25.30 -3.76
N ILE A 527 8.89 24.50 -3.11
CA ILE A 527 8.53 23.15 -3.57
C ILE A 527 8.01 23.24 -5.01
N LYS A 528 8.39 22.26 -5.84
CA LYS A 528 7.91 22.12 -7.23
C LYS A 528 7.06 20.88 -7.45
N HIS A 529 7.30 19.82 -6.66
CA HIS A 529 6.53 18.57 -6.74
C HIS A 529 6.02 18.13 -5.37
N LEU A 530 4.81 17.59 -5.34
CA LEU A 530 4.26 16.82 -4.23
C LEU A 530 4.06 15.38 -4.67
N ILE A 531 4.75 14.46 -3.99
CA ILE A 531 4.47 13.03 -4.01
C ILE A 531 3.38 12.77 -2.97
N PHE A 532 2.23 12.26 -3.40
CA PHE A 532 1.10 11.97 -2.51
C PHE A 532 0.80 10.47 -2.55
N LEU A 533 1.09 9.77 -1.46
CA LEU A 533 1.03 8.32 -1.37
C LEU A 533 -0.31 7.87 -0.78
N LEU A 534 -0.96 6.96 -1.50
CA LEU A 534 -2.13 6.20 -1.08
C LEU A 534 -1.79 4.72 -1.19
N GLY A 535 -2.39 3.88 -0.34
CA GLY A 535 -2.35 2.43 -0.51
C GLY A 535 -3.07 2.03 -1.80
N VAL A 536 -4.37 2.30 -1.86
CA VAL A 536 -5.23 1.93 -3.00
C VAL A 536 -5.24 3.00 -4.13
N PRO A 537 -5.12 2.63 -5.43
CA PRO A 537 -5.12 3.55 -6.56
C PRO A 537 -6.39 4.40 -6.74
N ILE A 538 -6.19 5.67 -7.09
CA ILE A 538 -7.29 6.65 -7.15
C ILE A 538 -7.74 6.99 -8.58
N ALA A 539 -6.88 6.89 -9.60
CA ALA A 539 -7.18 7.17 -11.00
C ALA A 539 -7.27 5.90 -11.86
N TYR A 540 -8.09 4.93 -11.42
CA TYR A 540 -8.11 3.56 -11.93
C TYR A 540 -9.47 3.17 -12.58
N PRO A 541 -9.56 2.12 -13.43
CA PRO A 541 -10.82 1.69 -14.02
C PRO A 541 -11.85 1.28 -12.96
N ARG A 542 -13.08 1.78 -13.09
CA ARG A 542 -14.15 1.52 -12.11
C ARG A 542 -14.59 0.06 -12.18
N LEU A 543 -14.40 -0.68 -11.10
CA LEU A 543 -14.69 -2.11 -11.04
C LEU A 543 -16.14 -2.45 -10.69
N THR A 544 -17.02 -1.47 -10.43
CA THR A 544 -18.38 -1.69 -9.84
C THR A 544 -19.40 -2.42 -10.74
N TRP A 545 -18.94 -3.01 -11.85
CA TRP A 545 -19.69 -3.92 -12.72
C TRP A 545 -19.22 -5.38 -12.53
N LEU A 546 -18.06 -5.59 -11.90
CA LEU A 546 -17.44 -6.87 -11.57
C LEU A 546 -18.21 -7.57 -10.43
N GLU A 547 -18.66 -6.81 -9.42
CA GLU A 547 -19.72 -7.20 -8.47
C GLU A 547 -20.87 -7.94 -9.17
N ASN A 548 -21.43 -7.31 -10.22
CA ASN A 548 -22.60 -7.81 -10.96
C ASN A 548 -22.28 -9.04 -11.83
N ILE A 549 -20.99 -9.33 -12.07
CA ILE A 549 -20.53 -10.55 -12.76
C ILE A 549 -20.35 -11.67 -11.74
N PHE A 550 -19.61 -11.44 -10.64
CA PHE A 550 -19.30 -12.45 -9.63
C PHE A 550 -20.47 -12.80 -8.69
N SER A 551 -21.49 -11.93 -8.61
CA SER A 551 -22.80 -12.25 -8.03
C SER A 551 -23.81 -12.84 -9.02
N SER A 552 -23.46 -12.95 -10.31
CA SER A 552 -24.35 -13.50 -11.33
C SER A 552 -24.64 -14.99 -11.09
N PRO A 553 -25.90 -15.45 -11.23
CA PRO A 553 -26.24 -16.88 -11.19
C PRO A 553 -25.44 -17.74 -12.18
N VAL A 554 -24.91 -17.15 -13.27
CA VAL A 554 -24.07 -17.83 -14.27
C VAL A 554 -22.71 -18.28 -13.69
N ILE A 555 -22.23 -17.66 -12.61
CA ILE A 555 -21.00 -18.05 -11.90
C ILE A 555 -21.28 -19.05 -10.76
N ALA A 556 -22.53 -19.27 -10.36
CA ALA A 556 -22.87 -20.27 -9.34
C ALA A 556 -22.43 -21.71 -9.69
N PRO A 557 -22.52 -22.20 -10.95
CA PRO A 557 -21.94 -23.50 -11.34
C PRO A 557 -20.42 -23.55 -11.16
N ILE A 558 -19.71 -22.46 -11.43
CA ILE A 558 -18.24 -22.39 -11.31
C ILE A 558 -17.83 -22.37 -9.83
N LYS A 559 -18.50 -21.56 -8.99
CA LYS A 559 -18.34 -21.57 -7.53
C LYS A 559 -18.64 -22.96 -6.95
N LEU A 560 -19.70 -23.64 -7.42
CA LEU A 560 -20.06 -24.99 -6.98
C LEU A 560 -19.03 -26.05 -7.41
N LEU A 561 -18.48 -25.94 -8.63
CA LEU A 561 -17.46 -26.85 -9.15
C LEU A 561 -16.15 -26.71 -8.36
N ASN A 562 -15.70 -25.49 -8.11
CA ASN A 562 -14.52 -25.23 -7.29
C ASN A 562 -14.69 -25.82 -5.87
N ARG A 563 -15.82 -25.51 -5.21
CA ARG A 563 -16.17 -26.02 -3.86
C ARG A 563 -16.43 -27.53 -3.79
N ARG A 564 -16.41 -28.26 -4.91
CA ARG A 564 -16.57 -29.73 -4.95
C ARG A 564 -15.32 -30.49 -5.39
N ILE A 565 -14.45 -29.89 -6.20
CA ILE A 565 -13.36 -30.62 -6.89
C ILE A 565 -11.98 -30.04 -6.55
N GLY A 566 -11.88 -28.85 -5.94
CA GLY A 566 -10.60 -28.26 -5.49
C GLY A 566 -9.67 -27.77 -6.61
N LEU A 567 -10.05 -27.93 -7.88
CA LEU A 567 -9.30 -27.51 -9.08
C LEU A 567 -9.33 -25.98 -9.34
N GLY A 568 -9.40 -25.17 -8.29
CA GLY A 568 -9.51 -23.71 -8.37
C GLY A 568 -9.10 -23.00 -7.08
N GLY A 569 -8.13 -23.55 -6.34
CA GLY A 569 -7.50 -22.85 -5.21
C GLY A 569 -6.83 -21.54 -5.64
N SER A 570 -6.63 -20.63 -4.68
CA SER A 570 -5.96 -19.32 -4.88
C SER A 570 -6.72 -18.29 -5.75
N PHE A 571 -8.07 -18.31 -5.70
CA PHE A 571 -8.96 -17.36 -6.41
C PHE A 571 -10.26 -16.95 -5.67
N PHE A 572 -10.55 -17.49 -4.49
CA PHE A 572 -11.81 -17.23 -3.78
C PHE A 572 -11.53 -17.09 -2.28
N ASN A 573 -12.03 -16.00 -1.70
CA ASN A 573 -11.73 -15.66 -0.33
C ASN A 573 -12.43 -16.64 0.62
N SER A 574 -11.70 -17.15 1.61
CA SER A 574 -12.19 -18.20 2.51
C SER A 574 -13.23 -17.68 3.53
N PHE A 575 -13.51 -16.38 3.50
CA PHE A 575 -14.24 -15.69 4.57
C PHE A 575 -15.77 -15.65 4.39
N ASP A 576 -16.23 -15.48 3.14
CA ASP A 576 -17.65 -15.47 2.74
C ASP A 576 -17.92 -16.22 1.40
N GLY A 577 -16.89 -16.48 0.58
CA GLY A 577 -17.02 -16.99 -0.78
C GLY A 577 -17.04 -15.93 -1.89
N SER A 578 -16.50 -14.73 -1.62
CA SER A 578 -16.07 -13.75 -2.61
C SER A 578 -15.00 -14.34 -3.55
N VAL A 579 -14.70 -13.62 -4.63
CA VAL A 579 -13.41 -13.71 -5.33
C VAL A 579 -12.55 -12.65 -4.67
N ASP A 580 -11.27 -12.91 -4.40
CA ASP A 580 -10.38 -11.96 -3.70
C ASP A 580 -10.54 -10.52 -4.27
N LEU A 581 -10.51 -10.41 -5.62
CA LEU A 581 -10.82 -9.25 -6.49
C LEU A 581 -12.21 -8.56 -6.31
N LEU A 582 -13.04 -8.96 -5.35
CA LEU A 582 -14.26 -8.26 -4.92
C LEU A 582 -14.03 -7.41 -3.68
N ASP A 583 -13.12 -7.82 -2.81
CA ASP A 583 -12.86 -7.14 -1.55
C ASP A 583 -11.97 -5.90 -1.83
N ASP A 584 -10.96 -6.00 -2.70
CA ASP A 584 -10.21 -4.87 -3.29
C ASP A 584 -11.16 -3.79 -3.87
N LEU A 585 -12.26 -4.25 -4.48
CA LEU A 585 -13.21 -3.40 -5.20
C LEU A 585 -14.07 -2.54 -4.27
N ASP A 586 -14.49 -3.05 -3.11
CA ASP A 586 -15.14 -2.21 -2.10
C ASP A 586 -14.13 -1.29 -1.40
N ASP A 587 -12.84 -1.69 -1.36
CA ASP A 587 -11.75 -0.87 -0.82
C ASP A 587 -11.32 0.30 -1.73
N HIS A 588 -11.45 0.15 -3.06
CA HIS A 588 -11.17 1.19 -4.04
C HIS A 588 -11.84 2.55 -3.75
N TYR A 589 -11.05 3.64 -3.81
CA TYR A 589 -11.57 5.02 -3.89
C TYR A 589 -12.61 5.24 -5.02
N THR A 590 -12.58 4.39 -6.06
CA THR A 590 -13.52 4.44 -7.19
C THR A 590 -14.89 3.81 -6.90
N ALA A 591 -15.05 3.14 -5.76
CA ALA A 591 -16.31 2.56 -5.29
C ALA A 591 -17.39 3.61 -5.05
N ARG A 592 -18.67 3.17 -5.06
CA ARG A 592 -19.83 4.08 -4.98
C ARG A 592 -19.92 4.84 -3.65
N THR A 593 -19.42 4.26 -2.57
CA THR A 593 -19.29 4.84 -1.23
C THR A 593 -18.25 5.96 -1.23
N HIS A 594 -16.99 5.62 -1.52
CA HIS A 594 -15.83 6.52 -1.39
C HIS A 594 -15.76 7.61 -2.47
N LYS A 595 -16.50 7.49 -3.59
CA LYS A 595 -16.47 8.48 -4.69
C LYS A 595 -16.65 9.95 -4.25
N LYS A 596 -17.48 10.25 -3.25
CA LYS A 596 -17.64 11.64 -2.74
C LYS A 596 -16.37 12.17 -2.09
N GLU A 597 -15.76 11.34 -1.26
CA GLU A 597 -14.52 11.62 -0.52
C GLU A 597 -13.35 11.76 -1.52
N ARG A 598 -13.20 10.78 -2.42
CA ARG A 598 -12.27 10.82 -3.57
C ARG A 598 -12.36 12.13 -4.34
N ASN A 599 -13.56 12.50 -4.80
CA ASN A 599 -13.73 13.71 -5.61
C ASN A 599 -13.30 14.97 -4.83
N ARG A 600 -13.67 15.07 -3.55
CA ARG A 600 -13.26 16.18 -2.68
C ARG A 600 -11.74 16.20 -2.44
N LEU A 601 -11.09 15.04 -2.30
CA LEU A 601 -9.64 14.94 -2.16
C LEU A 601 -8.92 15.45 -3.41
N ILE A 602 -9.32 14.98 -4.61
CA ILE A 602 -8.74 15.44 -5.87
C ILE A 602 -8.97 16.95 -6.09
N GLU A 603 -10.17 17.47 -5.83
CA GLU A 603 -10.45 18.91 -5.96
C GLU A 603 -9.66 19.75 -4.92
N ARG A 604 -9.37 19.23 -3.72
CA ARG A 604 -8.45 19.88 -2.77
C ARG A 604 -7.01 19.86 -3.27
N LEU A 605 -6.53 18.75 -3.84
CA LEU A 605 -5.20 18.66 -4.45
C LEU A 605 -5.05 19.64 -5.63
N GLN A 606 -6.04 19.70 -6.53
CA GLN A 606 -6.06 20.69 -7.62
C GLN A 606 -6.00 22.13 -7.12
N ASN A 607 -6.77 22.46 -6.07
CA ASN A 607 -6.72 23.78 -5.45
C ASN A 607 -5.34 24.11 -4.84
N LEU A 608 -4.66 23.14 -4.24
CA LEU A 608 -3.30 23.28 -3.70
C LEU A 608 -2.25 23.46 -4.82
N ALA A 609 -2.36 22.69 -5.91
CA ALA A 609 -1.51 22.80 -7.09
C ALA A 609 -1.58 24.20 -7.70
N ALA A 610 -2.79 24.75 -7.85
CA ALA A 610 -3.02 26.10 -8.34
C ALA A 610 -2.60 27.21 -7.34
N GLU A 611 -2.67 26.96 -6.02
CA GLU A 611 -2.29 27.94 -4.99
C GLU A 611 -0.77 28.17 -4.94
N PHE A 612 0.03 27.12 -5.14
CA PHE A 612 1.50 27.17 -4.98
C PHE A 612 2.30 26.90 -6.27
N SER A 613 1.64 26.66 -7.40
CA SER A 613 2.25 26.22 -8.66
C SER A 613 3.08 24.93 -8.49
N VAL A 614 2.54 23.97 -7.74
CA VAL A 614 3.15 22.67 -7.42
C VAL A 614 2.52 21.57 -8.28
N ARG A 615 3.34 20.77 -8.96
CA ARG A 615 2.87 19.55 -9.65
C ARG A 615 2.62 18.44 -8.62
N ILE A 616 1.46 17.80 -8.67
CA ILE A 616 1.11 16.70 -7.75
C ILE A 616 1.18 15.38 -8.51
N THR A 617 1.93 14.41 -7.99
CA THR A 617 2.00 13.04 -8.50
C THR A 617 1.52 12.09 -7.41
N ILE A 618 0.53 11.26 -7.73
CA ILE A 618 -0.03 10.29 -6.77
C ILE A 618 0.65 8.93 -6.98
N LEU A 619 1.05 8.28 -5.88
CA LEU A 619 1.52 6.91 -5.88
C LEU A 619 0.40 6.01 -5.31
N GLY A 620 0.19 4.84 -5.91
CA GLY A 620 -0.78 3.84 -5.47
C GLY A 620 -0.28 2.42 -5.72
N GLY A 621 -0.56 1.53 -4.79
CA GLY A 621 -0.17 0.12 -4.78
C GLY A 621 -1.36 -0.82 -4.92
N ASP A 622 -1.47 -1.76 -3.96
CA ASP A 622 -2.58 -2.70 -3.75
C ASP A 622 -2.93 -3.65 -4.92
N VAL A 623 -3.44 -3.13 -6.05
CA VAL A 623 -4.22 -3.85 -7.08
C VAL A 623 -3.47 -4.90 -7.94
N HIS A 624 -2.24 -5.25 -7.55
CA HIS A 624 -1.28 -6.15 -8.20
C HIS A 624 -1.07 -5.92 -9.72
N LEU A 625 -1.49 -4.78 -10.28
CA LEU A 625 -1.54 -4.54 -11.73
C LEU A 625 -0.97 -3.16 -12.09
N ALA A 626 0.15 -3.14 -12.82
CA ALA A 626 0.79 -1.89 -13.20
C ALA A 626 -0.12 -1.05 -14.10
N ALA A 627 -0.22 0.24 -13.82
CA ALA A 627 -0.96 1.19 -14.64
C ALA A 627 -0.40 2.62 -14.51
N PHE A 628 -0.83 3.51 -15.40
CA PHE A 628 -0.60 4.94 -15.24
C PHE A 628 -1.92 5.69 -15.45
N GLY A 629 -2.53 6.05 -14.32
CA GLY A 629 -3.74 6.87 -14.30
C GLY A 629 -3.41 8.35 -14.37
N ARG A 630 -4.40 9.17 -14.72
CA ARG A 630 -4.28 10.63 -14.64
C ARG A 630 -5.63 11.32 -14.55
N PHE A 631 -5.66 12.43 -13.82
CA PHE A 631 -6.62 13.51 -14.01
C PHE A 631 -6.00 14.56 -14.94
N TYR A 632 -6.82 15.31 -15.68
CA TYR A 632 -6.36 16.40 -16.56
C TYR A 632 -7.53 17.35 -16.90
N SER A 633 -7.22 18.59 -17.28
CA SER A 633 -8.21 19.55 -17.78
C SER A 633 -8.88 19.02 -19.06
N ASN A 634 -10.20 19.17 -19.16
CA ASN A 634 -10.99 18.72 -20.29
C ASN A 634 -10.40 19.26 -21.62
N PRO A 635 -10.09 18.42 -22.64
CA PRO A 635 -9.39 18.84 -23.86
C PRO A 635 -10.07 19.94 -24.69
N LYS A 636 -11.32 20.30 -24.40
CA LYS A 636 -11.99 21.48 -24.95
C LYS A 636 -11.40 22.80 -24.45
N LEU A 637 -10.86 22.83 -23.22
CA LEU A 637 -10.28 24.00 -22.57
C LEU A 637 -8.93 24.41 -23.19
N ASN A 638 -8.26 23.50 -23.90
CA ASN A 638 -7.01 23.75 -24.63
C ASN A 638 -5.87 24.32 -23.72
N ILE A 639 -5.76 23.78 -22.50
CA ILE A 639 -4.70 24.11 -21.54
C ILE A 639 -3.53 23.13 -21.73
N PRO A 640 -2.28 23.59 -21.94
CA PRO A 640 -1.10 22.73 -21.97
C PRO A 640 -0.80 22.11 -20.60
N ILE A 641 -0.18 20.92 -20.54
CA ILE A 641 0.05 20.18 -19.28
C ILE A 641 0.85 21.00 -18.27
N GLU A 642 1.91 21.63 -18.76
CA GLU A 642 2.81 22.52 -18.02
C GLU A 642 2.07 23.63 -17.26
N ASN A 643 0.91 24.07 -17.77
CA ASN A 643 0.07 25.10 -17.15
C ASN A 643 -1.20 24.52 -16.48
N ASP A 644 -1.43 23.21 -16.59
CA ASP A 644 -2.63 22.54 -16.11
C ASP A 644 -2.48 22.06 -14.67
N PHE A 645 -3.02 22.84 -13.72
CA PHE A 645 -3.13 22.44 -12.31
C PHE A 645 -4.06 21.25 -12.07
N ARG A 646 -4.88 20.86 -13.07
CA ARG A 646 -5.73 19.66 -13.01
C ARG A 646 -5.00 18.40 -13.47
N TYR A 647 -3.83 18.53 -14.11
CA TYR A 647 -3.00 17.39 -14.49
C TYR A 647 -2.31 16.81 -13.25
N ILE A 648 -2.89 15.72 -12.75
CA ILE A 648 -2.43 14.94 -11.60
C ILE A 648 -2.27 13.49 -12.06
N PRO A 649 -1.04 13.06 -12.42
CA PRO A 649 -0.75 11.66 -12.73
C PRO A 649 -0.83 10.78 -11.48
N ASN A 650 -1.14 9.50 -11.68
CA ASN A 650 -1.14 8.46 -10.66
C ASN A 650 -0.33 7.27 -11.18
N VAL A 651 0.88 7.11 -10.64
CA VAL A 651 1.72 5.92 -10.85
C VAL A 651 1.11 4.78 -10.05
N VAL A 652 0.80 3.66 -10.71
CA VAL A 652 0.26 2.46 -10.05
C VAL A 652 1.28 1.32 -10.19
N SER A 653 1.84 0.87 -9.06
CA SER A 653 2.71 -0.31 -9.03
C SER A 653 1.89 -1.59 -9.18
N SER A 654 2.56 -2.65 -9.65
CA SER A 654 2.12 -4.02 -9.37
C SER A 654 2.76 -4.44 -8.05
N ALA A 655 2.49 -5.65 -7.59
CA ALA A 655 3.24 -6.23 -6.50
C ALA A 655 4.72 -6.36 -6.85
N ILE A 656 5.60 -6.05 -5.90
CA ILE A 656 7.03 -6.33 -6.06
C ILE A 656 7.37 -7.80 -5.81
N VAL A 657 6.55 -8.51 -5.01
CA VAL A 657 6.71 -9.94 -4.70
C VAL A 657 5.51 -10.77 -5.16
N ASN A 658 4.29 -10.35 -4.86
CA ASN A 658 3.07 -11.17 -5.01
C ASN A 658 2.74 -11.52 -6.48
N LYS A 659 1.91 -12.54 -6.68
CA LYS A 659 1.41 -12.94 -8.01
C LYS A 659 0.60 -11.79 -8.66
N PRO A 660 0.79 -11.46 -9.95
CA PRO A 660 -0.09 -10.54 -10.67
C PRO A 660 -1.45 -11.19 -10.97
N PRO A 661 -2.52 -10.39 -11.23
CA PRO A 661 -3.83 -10.93 -11.58
C PRO A 661 -3.81 -11.51 -13.01
N PRO A 662 -4.71 -12.44 -13.35
CA PRO A 662 -4.69 -13.12 -14.65
C PRO A 662 -4.75 -12.16 -15.84
N ALA A 663 -4.04 -12.48 -16.92
CA ALA A 663 -4.07 -11.74 -18.18
C ALA A 663 -5.49 -11.47 -18.70
N ALA A 664 -6.44 -12.39 -18.47
CA ALA A 664 -7.86 -12.21 -18.79
C ALA A 664 -8.49 -11.02 -18.05
N VAL A 665 -8.16 -10.82 -16.77
CA VAL A 665 -8.59 -9.66 -15.97
C VAL A 665 -7.95 -8.38 -16.51
N ALA A 666 -6.62 -8.35 -16.67
CA ALA A 666 -5.92 -7.17 -17.16
C ALA A 666 -6.44 -6.68 -18.53
N ASN A 667 -6.62 -7.60 -19.48
CA ASN A 667 -7.21 -7.31 -20.79
C ASN A 667 -8.68 -6.83 -20.70
N LEU A 668 -9.45 -7.32 -19.74
CA LEU A 668 -10.83 -6.92 -19.50
C LEU A 668 -10.93 -5.52 -18.87
N LEU A 669 -10.04 -5.18 -17.93
CA LEU A 669 -9.90 -3.82 -17.39
C LEU A 669 -9.47 -2.83 -18.46
N SER A 670 -8.52 -3.22 -19.31
CA SER A 670 -8.08 -2.45 -20.47
C SER A 670 -9.22 -2.13 -21.45
N ARG A 671 -10.07 -3.12 -21.77
CA ARG A 671 -11.32 -2.92 -22.54
C ARG A 671 -12.35 -2.02 -21.84
N ARG A 672 -12.21 -1.78 -20.53
CA ARG A 672 -13.03 -0.85 -19.75
C ARG A 672 -12.38 0.52 -19.52
N ASN A 673 -11.15 0.77 -19.98
CA ASN A 673 -10.53 2.09 -19.93
C ASN A 673 -11.31 3.10 -20.79
N LYS A 674 -12.17 3.88 -20.13
CA LYS A 674 -12.92 4.98 -20.70
C LYS A 674 -12.36 6.30 -20.18
N ILE A 675 -12.58 7.36 -20.95
CA ILE A 675 -12.54 8.70 -20.39
C ILE A 675 -13.76 8.80 -19.46
N HIS A 676 -13.51 9.16 -18.22
CA HIS A 676 -14.53 9.51 -17.26
C HIS A 676 -14.40 11.00 -16.92
N HIS A 677 -15.45 11.58 -16.34
CA HIS A 677 -15.45 12.97 -15.89
C HIS A 677 -15.56 13.00 -14.36
N LEU A 678 -14.66 13.75 -13.73
CA LEU A 678 -14.68 14.03 -12.29
C LEU A 678 -15.69 15.13 -12.00
N ASN A 679 -15.60 16.23 -12.77
CA ASN A 679 -16.50 17.37 -12.84
C ASN A 679 -16.55 17.89 -14.30
N HIS A 680 -17.10 19.09 -14.56
CA HIS A 680 -17.23 19.62 -15.93
C HIS A 680 -15.86 19.87 -16.62
N ASP A 681 -14.87 20.33 -15.84
CA ASP A 681 -13.58 20.78 -16.35
C ASP A 681 -12.48 19.72 -16.25
N THR A 682 -12.74 18.59 -15.60
CA THR A 682 -11.73 17.57 -15.26
C THR A 682 -12.13 16.20 -15.79
N ASP A 683 -11.29 15.66 -16.67
CA ASP A 683 -11.38 14.29 -17.18
C ASP A 683 -10.39 13.37 -16.41
N GLU A 684 -10.67 12.07 -16.40
CA GLU A 684 -9.81 11.03 -15.81
C GLU A 684 -9.73 9.79 -16.75
N THR A 685 -8.54 9.21 -16.93
CA THR A 685 -8.33 8.00 -17.78
C THR A 685 -6.97 7.33 -17.52
N LEU A 686 -6.75 6.09 -18.01
CA LEU A 686 -5.41 5.50 -18.07
C LEU A 686 -4.69 5.86 -19.38
N LEU A 687 -3.41 6.23 -19.27
CA LEU A 687 -2.47 6.44 -20.39
C LEU A 687 -2.08 5.10 -21.03
N LYS A 688 -1.87 5.10 -22.34
CA LYS A 688 -1.27 3.98 -23.11
C LYS A 688 0.25 3.92 -22.91
N LEU A 689 0.69 3.59 -21.70
CA LEU A 689 2.10 3.56 -21.30
C LEU A 689 2.86 2.31 -21.80
N PHE A 690 2.20 1.17 -21.93
CA PHE A 690 2.86 -0.09 -22.29
C PHE A 690 2.81 -0.29 -23.81
N ASP A 691 3.90 0.08 -24.50
CA ASP A 691 4.05 -0.01 -25.96
C ASP A 691 4.37 -1.43 -26.46
N LYS A 692 4.75 -2.34 -25.55
CA LYS A 692 4.88 -3.79 -25.74
C LYS A 692 4.81 -4.52 -24.40
N ASP A 693 4.64 -5.84 -24.42
CA ASP A 693 4.94 -6.71 -23.26
C ASP A 693 6.48 -6.77 -23.01
N PRO A 694 6.93 -7.13 -21.78
CA PRO A 694 8.34 -7.05 -21.40
C PRO A 694 9.18 -8.21 -21.95
N GLY A 695 10.42 -7.91 -22.35
CA GLY A 695 11.28 -8.85 -23.09
C GLY A 695 10.64 -9.26 -24.42
N ASP A 696 10.56 -10.57 -24.64
CA ASP A 696 9.90 -11.25 -25.76
C ASP A 696 8.67 -12.07 -25.29
N SER A 697 8.17 -11.80 -24.07
CA SER A 697 7.03 -12.51 -23.49
C SER A 697 5.68 -12.00 -24.00
N THR A 698 4.65 -12.84 -23.97
CA THR A 698 3.25 -12.45 -24.24
C THR A 698 2.45 -12.57 -22.93
N LYS A 699 2.32 -11.45 -22.20
CA LYS A 699 1.57 -11.33 -20.94
C LYS A 699 0.19 -10.72 -21.15
N THR A 700 -0.02 -9.96 -22.21
CA THR A 700 -1.29 -9.31 -22.54
C THR A 700 -1.73 -9.63 -23.98
N ALA A 701 -2.92 -9.18 -24.37
CA ALA A 701 -3.38 -9.27 -25.75
C ALA A 701 -3.20 -7.91 -26.44
N ASN A 702 -2.75 -7.89 -27.70
CA ASN A 702 -2.20 -6.75 -28.48
C ASN A 702 -2.97 -5.40 -28.47
N HIS A 703 -4.21 -5.37 -27.96
CA HIS A 703 -5.00 -4.15 -27.77
C HIS A 703 -4.78 -3.51 -26.39
N ASN A 704 -4.26 -4.26 -25.41
CA ASN A 704 -3.93 -3.74 -24.10
C ASN A 704 -2.56 -3.05 -24.15
N ASN A 705 -2.58 -1.76 -23.81
CA ASN A 705 -1.39 -0.90 -23.75
C ASN A 705 -1.42 -0.06 -22.45
N VAL A 706 -2.33 -0.37 -21.50
CA VAL A 706 -2.72 0.51 -20.37
C VAL A 706 -2.63 -0.16 -19.00
N THR A 707 -2.58 -1.50 -18.96
CA THR A 707 -2.37 -2.29 -17.74
C THR A 707 -1.40 -3.44 -18.00
N MET A 708 -0.53 -3.77 -17.05
CA MET A 708 0.50 -4.80 -17.20
C MET A 708 0.49 -5.79 -16.03
N PRO A 709 0.03 -7.05 -16.24
CA PRO A 709 -0.02 -8.10 -15.20
C PRO A 709 1.36 -8.76 -15.04
N SER A 710 2.30 -8.03 -14.47
CA SER A 710 3.59 -8.57 -14.03
C SER A 710 4.17 -7.71 -12.91
N ARG A 711 4.91 -8.37 -12.02
CA ARG A 711 5.55 -7.75 -10.86
C ARG A 711 6.42 -6.57 -11.25
N ASN A 712 6.48 -5.54 -10.42
CA ASN A 712 7.34 -4.37 -10.68
C ASN A 712 7.70 -3.57 -9.43
N PHE A 713 8.53 -2.57 -9.66
CA PHE A 713 8.69 -1.38 -8.83
C PHE A 713 8.76 -0.16 -9.76
N ALA A 714 8.70 1.05 -9.21
CA ALA A 714 8.94 2.28 -9.96
C ALA A 714 10.19 3.02 -9.47
N ILE A 715 10.81 3.78 -10.38
CA ILE A 715 11.89 4.72 -10.12
C ILE A 715 11.42 6.11 -10.50
N ILE A 716 11.64 7.11 -9.64
CA ILE A 716 11.26 8.50 -9.84
C ILE A 716 12.45 9.41 -9.50
N THR A 717 12.88 10.24 -10.46
CA THR A 717 14.02 11.15 -10.31
C THR A 717 13.70 12.52 -10.89
N GLU A 718 14.10 13.60 -10.21
CA GLU A 718 14.06 14.94 -10.77
C GLU A 718 15.16 15.13 -11.83
N ASN A 719 14.79 15.66 -12.99
CA ASN A 719 15.69 16.24 -13.99
C ASN A 719 16.27 17.55 -13.45
N SER A 720 17.17 17.44 -12.48
CA SER A 720 17.54 18.53 -11.58
C SER A 720 18.05 19.78 -12.29
N PRO A 721 17.57 21.00 -11.95
CA PRO A 721 18.05 22.26 -12.53
C PRO A 721 19.54 22.55 -12.31
N SER A 722 20.23 21.81 -11.43
CA SER A 722 21.68 21.87 -11.20
C SER A 722 22.49 20.97 -12.13
N ASN A 723 21.86 20.00 -12.82
CA ASN A 723 22.52 19.19 -13.84
C ASN A 723 23.16 20.12 -14.88
N ALA A 724 24.41 19.83 -15.26
CA ALA A 724 25.11 20.60 -16.28
C ALA A 724 24.23 20.69 -17.54
N SER A 725 23.74 21.89 -17.85
CA SER A 725 22.73 22.05 -18.88
C SER A 725 23.28 21.55 -20.21
N SER A 726 22.50 20.70 -20.87
CA SER A 726 22.83 20.17 -22.19
C SER A 726 22.61 21.27 -23.23
N SER A 727 23.45 22.31 -23.18
CA SER A 727 23.51 23.39 -24.16
C SER A 727 23.62 22.77 -25.54
N SER A 728 22.74 23.18 -26.45
CA SER A 728 22.68 22.65 -27.81
C SER A 728 24.07 22.65 -28.47
N HIS A 729 24.34 21.64 -29.29
CA HIS A 729 25.57 21.56 -30.10
C HIS A 729 25.64 22.73 -31.11
N ASN A 730 26.06 23.90 -30.63
CA ASN A 730 26.54 24.99 -31.45
C ASN A 730 27.99 24.69 -31.84
N ASN A 731 28.24 24.52 -33.13
CA ASN A 731 29.60 24.41 -33.66
C ASN A 731 30.40 25.68 -33.33
N GLY A 732 31.38 25.54 -32.44
CA GLY A 732 32.38 26.57 -32.11
C GLY A 732 33.76 25.92 -31.99
N SER A 733 34.62 26.13 -32.98
CA SER A 733 35.95 25.50 -33.00
C SER A 733 36.91 26.15 -32.02
N ALA A 734 37.27 25.43 -30.96
CA ALA A 734 38.40 25.75 -30.09
C ALA A 734 39.34 24.53 -30.05
N ALA A 735 40.57 24.69 -30.54
CA ALA A 735 41.56 23.62 -30.53
C ALA A 735 42.28 23.54 -29.18
N ALA A 736 42.41 22.34 -28.63
CA ALA A 736 43.26 22.02 -27.49
C ALA A 736 44.15 20.82 -27.85
N ALA A 737 45.43 20.88 -27.49
CA ALA A 737 46.43 19.90 -27.91
C ALA A 737 46.41 18.61 -27.05
N PRO A 738 46.80 17.46 -27.59
CA PRO A 738 46.96 16.23 -26.81
C PRO A 738 48.22 16.28 -25.92
N PRO A 739 48.16 15.77 -24.68
CA PRO A 739 49.37 15.47 -23.90
C PRO A 739 50.10 14.27 -24.52
N SER A 740 51.41 14.15 -24.27
CA SER A 740 52.28 13.20 -25.00
C SER A 740 53.32 12.51 -24.12
N GLN A 741 53.65 11.26 -24.47
CA GLN A 741 54.77 10.44 -23.96
C GLN A 741 54.59 9.93 -22.50
N ALA A 742 55.10 8.77 -22.09
CA ALA A 742 55.91 7.70 -22.72
C ALA A 742 55.85 6.41 -21.83
N PRO A 743 56.57 5.29 -22.10
CA PRO A 743 57.38 4.87 -23.26
C PRO A 743 56.90 3.52 -23.86
N ALA A 744 57.73 2.83 -24.67
CA ALA A 744 57.33 1.67 -25.49
C ALA A 744 58.25 0.43 -25.40
N ALA A 745 57.68 -0.76 -25.69
CA ALA A 745 58.32 -1.95 -26.30
C ALA A 745 57.22 -2.99 -26.65
N GLY A 746 57.22 -3.72 -27.78
CA GLY A 746 58.06 -3.64 -28.99
C GLY A 746 57.71 -4.74 -30.02
N ASN A 747 58.35 -4.69 -31.20
CA ASN A 747 58.60 -5.77 -32.18
C ASN A 747 57.50 -6.35 -33.13
N HIS A 748 57.65 -5.96 -34.41
CA HIS A 748 57.87 -6.83 -35.61
C HIS A 748 56.75 -7.21 -36.62
N HIS A 749 57.04 -6.86 -37.89
CA HIS A 749 56.70 -7.46 -39.21
C HIS A 749 55.22 -7.74 -39.60
N HIS A 750 54.63 -7.09 -40.63
CA HIS A 750 54.93 -7.00 -42.08
C HIS A 750 54.31 -8.15 -42.93
N LEU A 751 53.42 -7.80 -43.88
CA LEU A 751 53.50 -8.09 -45.34
C LEU A 751 52.30 -7.49 -46.13
N PHE A 752 52.36 -7.49 -47.47
CA PHE A 752 51.51 -6.72 -48.42
C PHE A 752 50.99 -7.65 -49.60
N PRO A 753 50.23 -7.20 -50.65
CA PRO A 753 49.07 -7.95 -51.21
C PRO A 753 49.37 -8.87 -52.43
N PRO A 754 49.01 -8.69 -53.75
CA PRO A 754 48.27 -7.65 -54.53
C PRO A 754 47.18 -8.18 -55.53
N ASN A 755 46.68 -7.29 -56.43
CA ASN A 755 45.97 -7.53 -57.72
C ASN A 755 44.49 -8.04 -57.72
N GLY A 756 43.63 -7.70 -58.71
CA GLY A 756 43.73 -6.70 -59.80
C GLY A 756 42.69 -6.86 -60.94
N GLU A 757 42.32 -5.75 -61.62
CA GLU A 757 41.63 -5.65 -62.95
C GLU A 757 40.17 -6.21 -63.08
N THR A 758 39.29 -5.83 -64.04
CA THR A 758 39.27 -4.86 -65.17
C THR A 758 37.82 -4.32 -65.41
N ALA A 759 37.60 -3.34 -66.32
CA ALA A 759 36.28 -2.79 -66.72
C ALA A 759 35.93 -3.08 -68.20
N PRO A 760 34.66 -2.86 -68.66
CA PRO A 760 34.38 -1.65 -69.45
C PRO A 760 32.93 -1.08 -69.34
N ALA A 761 32.63 0.00 -70.07
CA ALA A 761 31.30 0.62 -70.29
C ALA A 761 31.17 1.02 -71.79
N ALA A 762 30.11 1.61 -72.36
CA ALA A 762 28.87 2.29 -71.92
C ALA A 762 27.81 2.13 -73.08
N PRO A 763 26.80 3.01 -73.37
CA PRO A 763 26.21 4.17 -72.66
C PRO A 763 24.64 4.20 -72.65
N GLY A 764 24.04 5.23 -72.06
CA GLY A 764 22.61 5.57 -72.23
C GLY A 764 22.20 6.85 -71.46
N SER A 765 21.42 7.76 -72.07
CA SER A 765 21.21 9.12 -71.55
C SER A 765 19.78 9.65 -71.68
N SER A 766 19.22 10.19 -70.60
CA SER A 766 18.12 11.17 -70.61
C SER A 766 18.01 11.92 -69.27
N ALA A 767 17.53 13.17 -69.31
CA ALA A 767 17.32 14.05 -68.13
C ALA A 767 15.88 13.93 -67.59
N GLY A 768 15.54 14.37 -66.37
CA GLY A 768 16.36 14.97 -65.31
C GLY A 768 15.51 15.66 -64.22
N GLN A 769 16.05 16.74 -63.63
CA GLN A 769 15.42 17.63 -62.63
C GLN A 769 15.08 17.02 -61.25
N SER A 770 16.00 17.19 -60.29
CA SER A 770 15.73 17.17 -58.85
C SER A 770 15.84 18.58 -58.27
N HIS A 771 14.75 19.14 -57.76
CA HIS A 771 14.77 20.45 -57.09
C HIS A 771 15.02 20.29 -55.58
N HIS A 772 16.26 20.54 -55.15
CA HIS A 772 16.53 20.90 -53.76
C HIS A 772 16.51 22.42 -53.62
N SER A 773 15.61 22.93 -52.77
CA SER A 773 15.60 24.33 -52.32
C SER A 773 15.76 24.38 -50.80
N ALA A 774 16.82 25.03 -50.34
CA ALA A 774 16.99 25.29 -48.92
C ALA A 774 15.97 26.34 -48.44
N GLN A 775 15.44 26.18 -47.23
CA GLN A 775 14.74 27.25 -46.53
C GLN A 775 15.35 27.49 -45.16
N THR A 776 15.56 28.77 -44.88
CA THR A 776 16.17 29.32 -43.67
C THR A 776 15.28 29.11 -42.45
N VAL A 777 15.86 28.65 -41.33
CA VAL A 777 15.17 28.64 -40.04
C VAL A 777 15.12 30.06 -39.48
N ASN A 778 13.92 30.61 -39.35
CA ASN A 778 13.66 31.92 -38.75
C ASN A 778 12.42 31.81 -37.84
N GLY A 779 12.52 32.31 -36.61
CA GLY A 779 11.39 32.58 -35.70
C GLY A 779 10.50 31.38 -35.33
N THR A 780 10.74 30.78 -34.16
CA THR A 780 9.86 29.76 -33.55
C THR A 780 8.48 30.36 -33.24
N THR A 781 7.56 30.24 -34.20
CA THR A 781 6.13 30.50 -34.00
C THR A 781 5.51 29.33 -33.23
N PRO A 782 4.64 29.54 -32.22
CA PRO A 782 4.08 28.45 -31.42
C PRO A 782 3.37 27.41 -32.29
N THR A 783 3.87 26.18 -32.28
CA THR A 783 3.25 25.06 -33.00
C THR A 783 1.89 24.76 -32.39
N ARG A 784 0.82 25.09 -33.12
CA ARG A 784 -0.58 24.89 -32.72
C ARG A 784 -0.85 23.42 -32.39
N HIS A 785 -0.77 23.06 -31.11
CA HIS A 785 -0.98 21.69 -30.64
C HIS A 785 -2.28 21.10 -31.18
N THR A 786 -2.16 20.09 -32.05
CA THR A 786 -3.31 19.43 -32.67
C THR A 786 -3.96 18.51 -31.64
N ARG A 787 -5.04 18.99 -31.01
CA ARG A 787 -5.80 18.27 -29.96
C ARG A 787 -5.92 16.75 -30.27
N PRO A 788 -5.39 15.86 -29.42
CA PRO A 788 -5.42 14.42 -29.68
C PRO A 788 -6.86 13.91 -29.69
N LYS A 789 -7.21 13.09 -30.69
CA LYS A 789 -8.56 12.54 -30.88
C LYS A 789 -8.92 11.44 -29.85
N ASP A 790 -7.91 10.86 -29.21
CA ASP A 790 -8.05 9.89 -28.12
C ASP A 790 -7.22 10.36 -26.93
N ALA A 791 -7.87 10.83 -25.87
CA ALA A 791 -7.18 11.35 -24.67
C ALA A 791 -6.51 10.27 -23.80
N ARG A 792 -6.38 9.03 -24.29
CA ARG A 792 -5.51 7.97 -23.73
C ARG A 792 -4.11 7.95 -24.35
N LEU A 793 -3.89 8.74 -25.41
CA LEU A 793 -2.59 8.99 -26.04
C LEU A 793 -1.86 10.15 -25.32
N PRO A 794 -0.59 10.43 -25.64
CA PRO A 794 0.14 11.57 -25.11
C PRO A 794 -0.63 12.90 -25.26
N LEU A 795 -0.72 13.66 -24.18
CA LEU A 795 -1.36 14.97 -24.09
C LEU A 795 -0.33 16.12 -24.16
N GLY A 796 0.95 15.85 -23.90
CA GLY A 796 2.04 16.83 -23.86
C GLY A 796 3.41 16.20 -24.09
N SER A 797 4.45 17.04 -24.09
CA SER A 797 5.82 16.68 -24.52
C SER A 797 6.43 15.50 -23.76
N GLY A 798 6.36 15.51 -22.42
CA GLY A 798 6.90 14.46 -21.55
C GLY A 798 6.20 13.10 -21.63
N GLU A 799 5.14 12.97 -22.42
CA GLU A 799 4.47 11.69 -22.69
C GLU A 799 4.76 11.18 -24.12
N ILE A 800 5.43 11.94 -24.98
CA ILE A 800 5.70 11.55 -26.36
C ILE A 800 6.67 10.36 -26.37
N ASN A 801 6.27 9.25 -27.00
CA ASN A 801 6.97 7.95 -26.95
C ASN A 801 7.04 7.32 -25.56
N CYS A 802 6.07 7.60 -24.67
CA CYS A 802 5.94 6.90 -23.38
C CYS A 802 5.96 5.37 -23.56
N GLY A 803 6.64 4.67 -22.64
CA GLY A 803 6.91 3.23 -22.71
C GLY A 803 8.40 2.94 -22.84
N THR A 804 8.77 1.84 -23.51
CA THR A 804 10.16 1.36 -23.60
C THR A 804 11.10 2.27 -24.38
N LYS A 805 10.56 3.25 -25.12
CA LYS A 805 11.30 4.19 -26.00
C LYS A 805 11.47 5.58 -25.42
N HIS A 806 11.00 5.81 -24.19
CA HIS A 806 11.10 7.11 -23.53
C HIS A 806 12.47 7.31 -22.88
N LYS A 807 13.00 8.56 -22.84
CA LYS A 807 14.27 8.86 -22.16
C LYS A 807 14.31 8.34 -20.71
N ALA A 808 13.20 8.48 -20.01
CA ALA A 808 13.01 8.03 -18.63
C ALA A 808 13.06 6.49 -18.46
N ALA A 809 12.95 5.70 -19.54
CA ALA A 809 13.14 4.25 -19.52
C ALA A 809 14.60 3.81 -19.69
N SER A 810 15.45 4.72 -20.19
CA SER A 810 16.88 4.51 -20.46
C SER A 810 17.71 4.81 -19.21
N PRO A 811 18.46 3.83 -18.64
CA PRO A 811 19.29 4.06 -17.45
C PRO A 811 20.35 5.17 -17.62
N THR A 812 20.76 5.47 -18.85
CA THR A 812 21.74 6.53 -19.15
C THR A 812 21.14 7.93 -19.26
N GLU A 813 19.82 8.06 -19.40
CA GLU A 813 19.13 9.35 -19.63
C GLU A 813 18.14 9.72 -18.51
N HIS A 814 17.65 8.73 -17.75
CA HIS A 814 16.72 8.93 -16.64
C HIS A 814 17.26 9.95 -15.63
N GLY A 815 16.53 11.05 -15.43
CA GLY A 815 16.90 12.11 -14.49
C GLY A 815 18.10 12.98 -14.91
N LYS A 816 18.56 12.88 -16.17
CA LYS A 816 19.71 13.65 -16.69
C LYS A 816 19.33 14.96 -17.39
N GLY A 817 18.04 15.29 -17.50
CA GLY A 817 17.59 16.61 -17.94
C GLY A 817 17.84 17.68 -16.87
N SER A 818 17.59 18.95 -17.20
CA SER A 818 17.81 20.10 -16.29
C SER A 818 16.62 21.08 -16.23
N ASP A 819 15.40 20.60 -16.45
CA ASP A 819 14.16 21.39 -16.51
C ASP A 819 13.32 21.32 -15.21
N GLY A 820 13.78 20.57 -14.21
CA GLY A 820 13.07 20.33 -12.95
C GLY A 820 11.86 19.41 -13.08
N SER A 821 11.63 18.75 -14.21
CA SER A 821 10.58 17.74 -14.38
C SER A 821 10.92 16.43 -13.64
N LEU A 822 9.95 15.53 -13.41
CA LEU A 822 10.21 14.19 -12.87
C LEU A 822 10.24 13.14 -13.99
N ASP A 823 11.33 12.42 -14.13
CA ASP A 823 11.35 11.16 -14.89
C ASP A 823 10.76 10.04 -14.03
N VAL A 824 9.82 9.28 -14.61
CA VAL A 824 9.22 8.09 -14.00
C VAL A 824 9.53 6.89 -14.88
N CYS A 825 9.96 5.78 -14.26
CA CYS A 825 10.16 4.50 -14.91
C CYS A 825 9.50 3.37 -14.11
N ILE A 826 8.53 2.66 -14.69
CA ILE A 826 8.03 1.40 -14.13
C ILE A 826 8.92 0.26 -14.65
N ARG A 827 9.51 -0.51 -13.72
CA ARG A 827 10.47 -1.59 -13.94
C ARG A 827 9.75 -2.93 -13.89
N VAL A 828 9.19 -3.36 -15.01
CA VAL A 828 8.31 -4.54 -15.13
C VAL A 828 9.09 -5.82 -15.35
N GLU A 829 8.84 -6.84 -14.53
CA GLU A 829 9.39 -8.19 -14.66
C GLU A 829 9.23 -8.80 -16.06
N ILE A 830 10.32 -9.34 -16.58
CA ILE A 830 10.33 -10.09 -17.85
C ILE A 830 9.83 -11.51 -17.60
N ASN A 831 10.48 -12.28 -16.71
CA ASN A 831 10.21 -13.69 -16.47
C ASN A 831 10.16 -14.00 -14.95
N GLN A 832 9.07 -14.60 -14.48
CA GLN A 832 8.88 -15.00 -13.08
C GLN A 832 9.78 -16.16 -12.64
N HIS A 833 10.33 -16.92 -13.59
CA HIS A 833 11.30 -18.00 -13.35
C HIS A 833 12.76 -17.55 -13.56
N ASP A 834 13.01 -16.24 -13.66
CA ASP A 834 14.37 -15.70 -13.61
C ASP A 834 14.72 -15.36 -12.15
N PRO A 835 15.59 -16.13 -11.46
CA PRO A 835 15.97 -15.85 -10.07
C PRO A 835 16.77 -14.55 -9.94
N GLU A 836 17.25 -13.96 -11.04
CA GLU A 836 17.81 -12.61 -11.05
C GLU A 836 16.75 -11.51 -11.10
N GLY A 837 15.47 -11.82 -11.36
CA GLY A 837 14.37 -10.85 -11.38
C GLY A 837 14.55 -9.72 -12.40
N ARG A 838 15.05 -10.00 -13.61
CA ARG A 838 15.31 -8.96 -14.62
C ARG A 838 14.02 -8.27 -15.08
N THR A 839 14.08 -6.95 -15.19
CA THR A 839 12.93 -6.10 -15.56
C THR A 839 13.20 -5.21 -16.79
N GLN A 840 12.14 -4.89 -17.53
CA GLN A 840 12.07 -3.93 -18.63
C GLN A 840 11.56 -2.59 -18.09
N GLY A 841 12.22 -1.49 -18.47
CA GLY A 841 11.76 -0.14 -18.13
C GLY A 841 10.67 0.37 -19.09
N TYR A 842 9.66 1.04 -18.54
CA TYR A 842 8.62 1.80 -19.25
C TYR A 842 8.54 3.20 -18.67
N GLY A 843 8.81 4.23 -19.48
CA GLY A 843 9.06 5.58 -18.98
C GLY A 843 8.13 6.67 -19.50
N LEU A 844 8.08 7.78 -18.76
CA LEU A 844 7.57 9.08 -19.17
C LEU A 844 8.22 10.19 -18.31
N THR A 845 8.01 11.46 -18.67
CA THR A 845 8.41 12.63 -17.89
C THR A 845 7.17 13.44 -17.48
N ILE A 846 7.05 13.74 -16.18
CA ILE A 846 6.00 14.59 -15.61
C ILE A 846 6.56 16.03 -15.52
N PRO A 847 6.04 17.00 -16.28
CA PRO A 847 6.54 18.37 -16.23
C PRO A 847 6.22 19.05 -14.90
N THR A 848 6.99 20.11 -14.58
CA THR A 848 6.65 21.09 -13.55
C THR A 848 5.27 21.74 -13.80
N LEU A 849 4.79 22.55 -12.85
CA LEU A 849 3.60 23.38 -13.03
C LEU A 849 3.99 24.85 -13.05
N GLU A 850 3.59 25.57 -14.10
CA GLU A 850 3.72 27.02 -14.28
C GLU A 850 2.32 27.65 -14.31
N TYR A 851 1.72 27.80 -13.12
CA TYR A 851 0.38 28.35 -12.98
C TYR A 851 0.40 29.85 -12.64
N HIS A 852 -0.12 30.67 -13.55
CA HIS A 852 -0.27 32.12 -13.40
C HIS A 852 -1.73 32.58 -13.40
N GLY A 853 -2.68 31.65 -13.30
CA GLY A 853 -4.11 31.96 -13.29
C GLY A 853 -4.61 32.47 -11.93
N PRO A 854 -5.84 33.02 -11.87
CA PRO A 854 -6.47 33.33 -10.59
C PRO A 854 -6.68 32.02 -9.81
N ARG A 855 -6.50 32.09 -8.48
CA ARG A 855 -6.73 30.94 -7.60
C ARG A 855 -8.17 30.41 -7.81
N PRO A 856 -8.36 29.11 -8.10
CA PRO A 856 -9.69 28.53 -8.23
C PRO A 856 -10.52 28.71 -6.94
N PRO A 857 -11.86 28.83 -7.04
CA PRO A 857 -12.71 29.01 -5.88
C PRO A 857 -12.55 27.82 -4.94
N SER A 858 -12.15 28.10 -3.69
CA SER A 858 -11.86 27.07 -2.69
C SER A 858 -13.07 26.17 -2.47
N ALA A 859 -12.88 24.85 -2.63
CA ALA A 859 -13.89 23.87 -2.28
C ALA A 859 -14.36 24.11 -0.83
N PRO A 860 -15.67 24.17 -0.55
CA PRO A 860 -16.17 24.68 0.73
C PRO A 860 -15.63 23.85 1.91
N PRO A 861 -15.28 24.53 3.03
CA PRO A 861 -14.95 23.83 4.26
C PRO A 861 -16.14 22.96 4.66
N SER A 862 -15.88 21.82 5.29
CA SER A 862 -16.95 20.93 5.72
C SER A 862 -17.71 21.61 6.85
N SER A 863 -18.94 22.03 6.57
CA SER A 863 -19.89 22.39 7.61
C SER A 863 -20.07 21.18 8.53
N ALA A 864 -19.50 21.24 9.73
CA ALA A 864 -19.98 20.42 10.83
C ALA A 864 -21.49 20.64 10.97
N GLY A 865 -22.22 19.63 11.44
CA GLY A 865 -23.68 19.58 11.45
C GLY A 865 -24.36 20.54 12.45
N GLY A 866 -24.10 21.85 12.34
CA GLY A 866 -24.77 22.89 13.11
C GLY A 866 -26.23 22.99 12.71
N GLY A 867 -27.12 22.49 13.57
CA GLY A 867 -28.56 22.58 13.38
C GLY A 867 -29.04 24.03 13.40
N ALA A 868 -29.16 24.64 12.22
CA ALA A 868 -29.64 26.01 12.08
C ALA A 868 -31.13 26.10 12.44
N ALA A 869 -31.41 26.46 13.70
CA ALA A 869 -32.77 26.68 14.21
C ALA A 869 -33.49 27.74 13.36
N ARG A 870 -34.46 27.28 12.56
CA ARG A 870 -35.13 28.13 11.57
C ARG A 870 -36.21 28.96 12.24
N SER A 871 -35.85 30.19 12.65
CA SER A 871 -36.77 31.16 13.24
C SER A 871 -38.03 31.33 12.39
N VAL A 872 -39.17 30.86 12.89
CA VAL A 872 -40.48 31.11 12.29
C VAL A 872 -40.82 32.58 12.54
N ARG A 873 -41.01 33.36 11.47
CA ARG A 873 -41.71 34.66 11.56
C ARG A 873 -43.21 34.40 11.45
N SER A 874 -43.97 35.07 12.30
CA SER A 874 -45.43 35.00 12.35
C SER A 874 -46.08 35.83 11.24
N THR A 875 -46.86 35.16 10.39
CA THR A 875 -48.16 35.61 9.85
C THR A 875 -48.97 34.36 9.53
#